data_AF-A0AAN7V7Z3-F1
#
_entry.id   AF-A0AAN7V7Z3-F1
#
_cell.length_a   1.000
_cell.length_b   1.000
_cell.length_c   1.000
_cell.angle_alpha   90.00
_cell.angle_beta   90.00
_cell.angle_gamma   90.00
#
_symmetry.space_group_name_H-M   'P 1'
#
loop_
_entity.id
_entity.type
_entity.pdbx_description
1 polymer ?
#
loop_
_entity_poly.entity_id
_entity_poly.type
_entity_poly.pdbx_seq_one_letter_code
_entity_poly.pdbx_strand_id
1 'polypeptide(L)'
;MKGGFSSYIKIPAFIAAKRAVVNVKNNDEFCLLWSIVAALYPAPKNADRVSSYPHFDEVLNRGSIQFPIKLTDIKKIEQLNDLAINLYCVVKRNVLPFMVSDRANSKKTINLLVLSSNYKDNDRASNSGNAYYHFAWIKNMSALLSSQLSSHGHKKFFCNICLNHFSTNSLLEKHTSKCHQVNKCSIRLPNDAEKYLKFTHYSHMEKVPFAIYADLESILEKCDNLNLQDTNTALYQKHTPSSVGFYLKCSYDESLSKFSSYRGADCISWFIKQLREIADWANVIVNTIVPMEELSPSQMQDFDNAVSCHICKKPFTENQIKVRDHSHIQGTYRGACHQACNLNYNDSHVIPVVFHNLSGYDAHFFIRELATDIPGEVKLLPLNKEKYISFTKYVKDTSINFRFIDSFRFMSTSIDKLSSYLDDEKKTLTRLHTRNANEFRLLTRKGVFPYDYVDSWERLRETVLPPRGAFFSHFKNEAVSEADYEHTINVWNTFEIKTLGQYSDLYLKSDVLLLADIFENFRETCLQTYQLDPLHYYTAPGLAFDAMLKVTDVQLELLTDIDQVMFIEKGIRGGVTQCSTRYAKANNPYMKDKYNSNLETSYLTYFDINSLYGAAMCDFLPCGDFSFVDDIENLDILNHPDDADVGYILDCDLDYPSELQDSHSDLPLAPEHMVPPGSKLTKLMLTLYPKRNYIVHYRNLKMYVQHGLKLVKINRVLKFKQSPWLRKYIELNASMRQQAKNEFDKNFYKLMINSVFGKLMENVRKYKDVRLLTKWEGRYGLRSYISKPNFHSSTILSKDVVIIEMDRLEIFLINRYTPDLQF
;
A
#
# COMPACT_ATOMS: atom_id res chain seq x y z
N MET A 1 14.75 -25.45 0.97
CA MET A 1 14.31 -26.74 1.56
C MET A 1 15.13 -27.86 0.95
N LYS A 2 15.90 -28.59 1.76
CA LYS A 2 16.39 -29.93 1.40
C LYS A 2 15.45 -30.90 2.12
N GLY A 3 14.82 -31.83 1.42
CA GLY A 3 14.21 -32.97 2.11
C GLY A 3 15.30 -33.74 2.87
N GLY A 4 14.92 -34.56 3.84
CA GLY A 4 15.83 -35.39 4.62
C GLY A 4 15.17 -36.71 4.94
N PHE A 5 16.01 -37.71 5.21
CA PHE A 5 15.76 -39.15 5.24
C PHE A 5 14.50 -39.62 6.00
N SER A 6 13.77 -40.54 5.36
CA SER A 6 12.40 -41.02 5.66
C SER A 6 11.31 -39.96 5.53
N SER A 7 10.70 -39.88 4.34
CA SER A 7 9.83 -38.76 3.97
C SER A 7 8.36 -38.90 4.38
N TYR A 8 7.85 -40.07 4.77
CA TYR A 8 6.41 -40.24 4.95
C TYR A 8 5.86 -39.42 6.12
N ILE A 9 4.97 -38.46 5.81
CA ILE A 9 4.21 -37.68 6.79
C ILE A 9 2.74 -38.07 6.68
N LYS A 10 2.12 -38.38 7.83
CA LYS A 10 0.68 -38.68 7.88
C LYS A 10 -0.13 -37.42 7.55
N ILE A 11 -1.07 -37.53 6.62
CA ILE A 11 -2.01 -36.46 6.29
C ILE A 11 -2.85 -36.08 7.52
N PRO A 12 -3.13 -34.78 7.76
CA PRO A 12 -4.04 -34.33 8.81
C PRO A 12 -5.42 -34.97 8.74
N ALA A 13 -6.03 -35.27 9.89
CA ALA A 13 -7.29 -36.00 9.98
C ALA A 13 -8.42 -35.36 9.15
N PHE A 14 -8.52 -34.03 9.16
CA PHE A 14 -9.54 -33.29 8.41
C PHE A 14 -9.38 -33.39 6.88
N ILE A 15 -8.18 -33.67 6.37
CA ILE A 15 -7.92 -33.92 4.95
C ILE A 15 -8.14 -35.40 4.65
N ALA A 16 -7.67 -36.30 5.53
CA ALA A 16 -7.82 -37.74 5.37
C ALA A 16 -9.31 -38.15 5.30
N ALA A 17 -10.18 -37.52 6.10
CA ALA A 17 -11.61 -37.73 6.11
C ALA A 17 -12.28 -37.50 4.73
N LYS A 18 -11.70 -36.61 3.90
CA LYS A 18 -12.23 -36.26 2.58
C LYS A 18 -11.94 -37.29 1.50
N ARG A 19 -11.02 -38.24 1.77
CA ARG A 19 -10.56 -39.27 0.81
C ARG A 19 -10.12 -38.69 -0.54
N ALA A 20 -9.70 -37.43 -0.55
CA ALA A 20 -9.40 -36.63 -1.74
C ALA A 20 -7.90 -36.63 -2.13
N VAL A 21 -7.05 -37.15 -1.24
CA VAL A 21 -5.60 -37.17 -1.37
C VAL A 21 -5.09 -38.60 -1.25
N VAL A 22 -4.16 -38.99 -2.12
CA VAL A 22 -3.44 -40.27 -2.07
C VAL A 22 -2.07 -40.03 -1.48
N ASN A 23 -1.81 -40.65 -0.32
CA ASN A 23 -0.54 -40.54 0.39
C ASN A 23 0.24 -41.84 0.26
N VAL A 24 1.18 -41.90 -0.68
CA VAL A 24 2.01 -43.10 -0.86
C VAL A 24 3.00 -43.20 0.30
N LYS A 25 3.00 -44.34 0.99
CA LYS A 25 3.94 -44.67 2.07
C LYS A 25 5.25 -45.15 1.47
N ASN A 26 6.25 -44.28 1.47
CA ASN A 26 7.61 -44.58 1.04
C ASN A 26 8.59 -44.38 2.22
N ASN A 27 9.68 -45.15 2.21
CA ASN A 27 10.76 -45.08 3.21
C ASN A 27 12.06 -44.49 2.61
N ASP A 28 11.95 -43.86 1.44
CA ASP A 28 13.06 -43.28 0.67
C ASP A 28 12.92 -41.74 0.57
N GLU A 29 13.76 -41.09 -0.25
CA GLU A 29 13.76 -39.64 -0.49
C GLU A 29 12.95 -39.20 -1.73
N PHE A 30 12.23 -40.13 -2.37
CA PHE A 30 11.62 -39.94 -3.68
C PHE A 30 10.09 -39.72 -3.61
N CYS A 31 9.55 -39.24 -2.49
CA CYS A 31 8.10 -39.04 -2.31
C CYS A 31 7.46 -38.15 -3.37
N LEU A 32 8.19 -37.18 -3.93
CA LEU A 32 7.74 -36.39 -5.08
C LEU A 32 7.48 -37.30 -6.29
N LEU A 33 8.45 -38.13 -6.65
CA LEU A 33 8.35 -39.03 -7.80
C LEU A 33 7.22 -40.05 -7.59
N TRP A 34 7.15 -40.67 -6.41
CA TRP A 34 6.04 -41.56 -6.06
C TRP A 34 4.67 -40.89 -6.17
N SER A 35 4.56 -39.60 -5.79
CA SER A 35 3.32 -38.84 -5.94
C SER A 35 2.97 -38.53 -7.39
N ILE A 36 3.97 -38.24 -8.23
CA ILE A 36 3.79 -38.03 -9.69
C ILE A 36 3.35 -39.34 -10.34
N VAL A 37 4.02 -40.46 -10.03
CA VAL A 37 3.65 -41.79 -10.54
C VAL A 37 2.24 -42.14 -10.11
N ALA A 38 1.85 -41.89 -8.86
CA ALA A 38 0.48 -42.13 -8.40
C ALA A 38 -0.58 -41.36 -9.21
N ALA A 39 -0.25 -40.14 -9.64
CA ALA A 39 -1.13 -39.32 -10.49
C ALA A 39 -1.18 -39.79 -11.95
N LEU A 40 -0.09 -40.36 -12.46
CA LEU A 40 0.00 -40.86 -13.84
C LEU A 40 -0.57 -42.28 -13.99
N TYR A 41 -0.39 -43.12 -12.96
CA TYR A 41 -0.80 -44.52 -12.91
C TYR A 41 -1.67 -44.80 -11.67
N PRO A 42 -2.92 -44.28 -11.60
CA PRO A 42 -3.73 -44.38 -10.39
C PRO A 42 -4.08 -45.83 -10.03
N ALA A 43 -3.71 -46.26 -8.82
CA ALA A 43 -4.02 -47.61 -8.34
C ALA A 43 -5.48 -47.72 -7.82
N PRO A 44 -6.24 -48.77 -8.21
CA PRO A 44 -7.62 -48.94 -7.78
C PRO A 44 -7.77 -49.44 -6.33
N LYS A 45 -6.79 -50.20 -5.83
CA LYS A 45 -6.75 -50.76 -4.46
C LYS A 45 -5.39 -50.50 -3.84
N ASN A 46 -5.34 -50.37 -2.51
CA ASN A 46 -4.10 -50.17 -1.75
C ASN A 46 -3.22 -49.01 -2.31
N ALA A 47 -3.86 -47.92 -2.72
CA ALA A 47 -3.21 -46.79 -3.35
C ALA A 47 -2.18 -46.07 -2.46
N ASP A 48 -2.12 -46.41 -1.17
CA ASP A 48 -1.12 -45.92 -0.21
C ASP A 48 0.20 -46.72 -0.23
N ARG A 49 0.31 -47.81 -1.01
CA ARG A 49 1.52 -48.67 -1.05
C ARG A 49 2.34 -48.41 -2.31
N VAL A 50 3.67 -48.35 -2.18
CA VAL A 50 4.60 -48.24 -3.33
C VAL A 50 4.46 -49.41 -4.30
N SER A 51 4.19 -50.62 -3.82
CA SER A 51 4.04 -51.83 -4.65
C SER A 51 2.81 -51.81 -5.56
N SER A 52 1.92 -50.82 -5.39
CA SER A 52 0.75 -50.63 -6.25
C SER A 52 1.06 -49.84 -7.53
N TYR A 53 2.30 -49.38 -7.70
CA TYR A 53 2.74 -48.50 -8.78
C TYR A 53 4.00 -49.05 -9.47
N PRO A 54 4.22 -48.75 -10.77
CA PRO A 54 5.52 -49.01 -11.40
C PRO A 54 6.61 -48.20 -10.71
N HIS A 55 7.85 -48.70 -10.77
CA HIS A 55 8.97 -47.97 -10.19
C HIS A 55 9.19 -46.66 -10.94
N PHE A 56 9.43 -45.56 -10.23
CA PHE A 56 9.50 -44.23 -10.87
C PHE A 56 10.61 -44.11 -11.92
N ASP A 57 11.73 -44.81 -11.77
CA ASP A 57 12.84 -44.80 -12.76
C ASP A 57 12.45 -45.45 -14.11
N GLU A 58 11.42 -46.28 -14.14
CA GLU A 58 10.95 -46.92 -15.39
C GLU A 58 10.05 -45.99 -16.21
N VAL A 59 9.42 -45.01 -15.55
CA VAL A 59 8.33 -44.20 -16.14
C VAL A 59 8.57 -42.69 -16.10
N LEU A 60 9.58 -42.22 -15.35
CA LEU A 60 9.95 -40.81 -15.26
C LEU A 60 11.45 -40.61 -15.56
N ASN A 61 11.75 -39.52 -16.26
CA ASN A 61 13.11 -39.04 -16.46
C ASN A 61 13.47 -38.04 -15.35
N ARG A 62 14.38 -38.44 -14.44
CA ARG A 62 14.87 -37.59 -13.35
C ARG A 62 16.14 -36.80 -13.68
N GLY A 63 16.82 -37.12 -14.78
CA GLY A 63 18.11 -36.51 -15.15
C GLY A 63 19.12 -36.52 -13.99
N SER A 64 19.98 -35.49 -13.93
CA SER A 64 21.00 -35.32 -12.87
C SER A 64 20.49 -34.58 -11.63
N ILE A 65 19.18 -34.64 -11.35
CA ILE A 65 18.59 -33.96 -10.19
C ILE A 65 18.93 -34.71 -8.91
N GLN A 66 19.44 -33.98 -7.91
CA GLN A 66 19.74 -34.54 -6.60
C GLN A 66 18.47 -34.62 -5.74
N PHE A 67 18.32 -35.74 -5.06
CA PHE A 67 17.30 -35.93 -4.04
C PHE A 67 17.97 -35.90 -2.66
N PRO A 68 17.24 -35.43 -1.63
CA PRO A 68 15.86 -34.97 -1.66
C PRO A 68 15.69 -33.62 -2.39
N ILE A 69 14.68 -33.51 -3.24
CA ILE A 69 14.57 -32.44 -4.25
C ILE A 69 14.45 -31.03 -3.64
N LYS A 70 15.05 -30.03 -4.29
CA LYS A 70 14.80 -28.61 -4.00
C LYS A 70 13.59 -28.10 -4.78
N LEU A 71 12.79 -27.23 -4.19
CA LEU A 71 11.65 -26.59 -4.87
C LEU A 71 12.03 -25.93 -6.21
N THR A 72 13.24 -25.36 -6.31
CA THR A 72 13.77 -24.75 -7.55
C THR A 72 14.00 -25.74 -8.68
N ASP A 73 14.19 -27.03 -8.37
CA ASP A 73 14.45 -28.08 -9.36
C ASP A 73 13.16 -28.75 -9.87
N ILE A 74 11.98 -28.41 -9.32
CA ILE A 74 10.70 -28.95 -9.79
C ILE A 74 10.43 -28.55 -11.24
N LYS A 75 10.78 -27.32 -11.64
CA LYS A 75 10.68 -26.87 -13.03
C LYS A 75 11.50 -27.74 -14.00
N LYS A 76 12.59 -28.33 -13.53
CA LYS A 76 13.40 -29.27 -14.34
C LYS A 76 12.68 -30.60 -14.52
N ILE A 77 12.04 -31.14 -13.48
CA ILE A 77 11.21 -32.35 -13.57
C ILE A 77 10.04 -32.13 -14.54
N GLU A 78 9.38 -30.97 -14.47
CA GLU A 78 8.32 -30.60 -15.42
C GLU A 78 8.83 -30.66 -16.86
N GLN A 79 9.98 -30.04 -17.14
CA GLN A 79 10.59 -30.01 -18.47
C GLN A 79 10.98 -31.40 -18.97
N LEU A 80 11.66 -32.19 -18.15
CA LEU A 80 12.15 -33.53 -18.51
C LEU A 80 11.03 -34.53 -18.83
N ASN A 81 9.84 -34.34 -18.25
CA ASN A 81 8.72 -35.27 -18.35
C ASN A 81 7.51 -34.68 -19.09
N ASP A 82 7.62 -33.47 -19.61
CA ASP A 82 6.53 -32.75 -20.29
C ASP A 82 5.25 -32.58 -19.43
N LEU A 83 5.42 -32.30 -18.13
CA LEU A 83 4.34 -32.16 -17.16
C LEU A 83 4.15 -30.71 -16.68
N ALA A 84 3.00 -30.46 -16.02
CA ALA A 84 2.76 -29.29 -15.20
C ALA A 84 2.46 -29.73 -13.75
N ILE A 85 3.14 -29.15 -12.76
CA ILE A 85 3.04 -29.53 -11.36
C ILE A 85 2.65 -28.31 -10.52
N ASN A 86 1.54 -28.42 -9.78
CA ASN A 86 1.11 -27.43 -8.80
C ASN A 86 1.32 -27.97 -7.39
N LEU A 87 1.80 -27.12 -6.49
CA LEU A 87 2.00 -27.46 -5.08
C LEU A 87 1.10 -26.65 -4.17
N TYR A 88 0.49 -27.35 -3.23
CA TYR A 88 -0.40 -26.82 -2.21
C TYR A 88 0.17 -27.06 -0.83
N CYS A 89 -0.06 -26.13 0.09
CA CYS A 89 0.31 -26.24 1.48
C CYS A 89 -0.93 -26.12 2.37
N VAL A 90 -0.80 -26.49 3.65
CA VAL A 90 -1.88 -26.36 4.63
C VAL A 90 -1.55 -25.22 5.60
N VAL A 91 -2.43 -24.23 5.69
CA VAL A 91 -2.32 -23.08 6.60
C VAL A 91 -3.65 -22.92 7.34
N LYS A 92 -3.64 -22.98 8.68
CA LYS A 92 -4.86 -22.83 9.51
C LYS A 92 -6.05 -23.69 9.01
N ARG A 93 -5.81 -24.96 8.66
CA ARG A 93 -6.77 -25.92 8.06
C ARG A 93 -7.28 -25.58 6.65
N ASN A 94 -6.77 -24.52 6.02
CA ASN A 94 -7.01 -24.20 4.61
C ASN A 94 -5.91 -24.80 3.73
N VAL A 95 -6.27 -25.19 2.52
CA VAL A 95 -5.33 -25.72 1.51
C VAL A 95 -5.12 -24.63 0.48
N LEU A 96 -3.88 -24.15 0.34
CA LEU A 96 -3.55 -22.99 -0.48
C LEU A 96 -2.42 -23.32 -1.46
N PRO A 97 -2.50 -22.87 -2.73
CA PRO A 97 -1.39 -22.99 -3.67
C PRO A 97 -0.26 -22.06 -3.26
N PHE A 98 0.97 -22.54 -3.37
CA PHE A 98 2.17 -21.73 -3.14
C PHE A 98 3.17 -21.79 -4.31
N MET A 99 3.02 -22.79 -5.18
CA MET A 99 3.77 -22.90 -6.42
C MET A 99 2.83 -23.43 -7.50
N VAL A 100 2.71 -22.70 -8.59
CA VAL A 100 1.85 -23.04 -9.73
C VAL A 100 2.71 -23.10 -10.98
N SER A 101 2.47 -24.10 -11.82
CA SER A 101 3.20 -24.29 -13.06
C SER A 101 2.85 -23.23 -14.12
N ASP A 102 3.87 -22.65 -14.73
CA ASP A 102 3.70 -21.76 -15.90
C ASP A 102 3.20 -22.55 -17.14
N ARG A 103 3.23 -23.90 -17.11
CA ARG A 103 2.89 -24.80 -18.24
C ARG A 103 1.47 -25.37 -18.17
N ALA A 104 0.73 -25.08 -17.10
CA ALA A 104 -0.56 -25.71 -16.79
C ALA A 104 -1.66 -25.53 -17.86
N ASN A 105 -1.55 -24.52 -18.73
CA ASN A 105 -2.48 -24.32 -19.85
C ASN A 105 -2.27 -25.28 -21.04
N SER A 106 -1.15 -26.00 -21.10
CA SER A 106 -0.74 -26.77 -22.29
C SER A 106 -0.48 -28.25 -22.03
N LYS A 107 -0.48 -28.67 -20.77
CA LYS A 107 -0.06 -30.01 -20.34
C LYS A 107 -0.95 -30.58 -19.25
N LYS A 108 -0.89 -31.90 -19.07
CA LYS A 108 -1.55 -32.60 -17.96
C LYS A 108 -1.02 -32.05 -16.63
N THR A 109 -1.91 -31.46 -15.84
CA THR A 109 -1.56 -30.83 -14.57
C THR A 109 -1.69 -31.83 -13.42
N ILE A 110 -0.65 -31.94 -12.60
CA ILE A 110 -0.59 -32.76 -11.40
C ILE A 110 -0.60 -31.85 -10.18
N ASN A 111 -1.60 -32.02 -9.32
CA ASN A 111 -1.75 -31.23 -8.10
C ASN A 111 -1.22 -32.03 -6.90
N LEU A 112 -0.24 -31.50 -6.19
CA LEU A 112 0.41 -32.16 -5.06
C LEU A 112 0.25 -31.35 -3.77
N LEU A 113 -0.13 -32.02 -2.70
CA LEU A 113 -0.14 -31.49 -1.35
C LEU A 113 1.24 -31.70 -0.71
N VAL A 114 1.82 -30.63 -0.20
CA VAL A 114 3.08 -30.64 0.54
C VAL A 114 2.77 -30.60 2.04
N LEU A 115 3.08 -31.70 2.72
CA LEU A 115 2.95 -31.84 4.16
C LEU A 115 4.28 -31.49 4.82
N SER A 116 4.23 -30.80 5.95
CA SER A 116 5.41 -30.51 6.76
C SER A 116 5.37 -31.29 8.07
N SER A 117 6.52 -31.80 8.51
CA SER A 117 6.66 -32.48 9.81
C SER A 117 6.32 -31.55 10.99
N ASN A 118 6.41 -30.24 10.76
CA ASN A 118 6.15 -29.21 11.77
C ASN A 118 4.67 -28.78 11.80
N TYR A 119 3.83 -29.29 10.89
CA TYR A 119 2.41 -28.99 10.91
C TYR A 119 1.72 -29.65 12.11
N LYS A 120 1.11 -28.85 12.98
CA LYS A 120 0.18 -29.30 14.03
C LYS A 120 -1.13 -28.51 13.91
N ASP A 121 -2.26 -29.19 14.11
CA ASP A 121 -3.59 -28.56 14.06
C ASP A 121 -3.80 -27.51 15.19
N ASN A 122 -3.01 -27.57 16.26
CA ASN A 122 -3.01 -26.61 17.37
C ASN A 122 -1.71 -25.79 17.40
N ASP A 123 -1.85 -24.48 17.54
CA ASP A 123 -0.83 -23.42 17.46
C ASP A 123 0.34 -23.45 18.47
N ARG A 124 0.51 -24.55 19.22
CA ARG A 124 1.61 -24.74 20.19
C ARG A 124 2.81 -25.42 19.52
N ALA A 125 3.63 -24.64 18.82
CA ALA A 125 4.86 -25.13 18.21
C ALA A 125 6.04 -25.09 19.20
N SER A 126 6.61 -26.24 19.53
CA SER A 126 8.01 -26.35 19.99
C SER A 126 8.87 -26.69 18.78
N ASN A 127 9.48 -25.67 18.16
CA ASN A 127 10.39 -25.83 17.03
C ASN A 127 11.77 -26.21 17.57
N SER A 128 12.11 -27.50 17.61
CA SER A 128 13.47 -27.94 17.98
C SER A 128 14.19 -28.75 16.89
N GLY A 129 13.59 -28.94 15.70
CA GLY A 129 14.17 -29.73 14.61
C GLY A 129 14.02 -29.12 13.21
N ASN A 130 14.80 -29.63 12.24
CA ASN A 130 14.65 -29.25 10.82
C ASN A 130 13.33 -29.81 10.28
N ALA A 131 12.56 -28.96 9.58
CA ALA A 131 11.32 -29.38 8.93
C ALA A 131 11.62 -30.31 7.74
N TYR A 132 10.99 -31.48 7.73
CA TYR A 132 10.96 -32.36 6.55
C TYR A 132 9.62 -32.20 5.83
N TYR A 133 9.63 -32.44 4.52
CA TYR A 133 8.44 -32.31 3.68
C TYR A 133 8.13 -33.60 2.96
N HIS A 134 6.83 -33.84 2.77
CA HIS A 134 6.31 -34.99 2.06
C HIS A 134 5.33 -34.53 1.00
N PHE A 135 5.37 -35.15 -0.18
CA PHE A 135 4.42 -34.89 -1.25
C PHE A 135 3.34 -35.96 -1.24
N ALA A 136 2.09 -35.55 -1.47
CA ALA A 136 0.95 -36.43 -1.63
C ALA A 136 0.09 -35.96 -2.79
N TRP A 137 -0.47 -36.89 -3.56
CA TRP A 137 -1.24 -36.55 -4.76
C TRP A 137 -2.67 -36.13 -4.42
N ILE A 138 -3.09 -34.95 -4.86
CA ILE A 138 -4.49 -34.49 -4.77
C ILE A 138 -5.26 -35.07 -5.96
N LYS A 139 -5.93 -36.21 -5.76
CA LYS A 139 -6.71 -36.88 -6.81
C LYS A 139 -8.07 -36.23 -7.08
N ASN A 140 -8.62 -35.46 -6.14
CA ASN A 140 -9.91 -34.80 -6.31
C ASN A 140 -9.95 -33.46 -5.58
N MET A 141 -9.71 -32.37 -6.32
CA MET A 141 -9.70 -31.00 -5.76
C MET A 141 -11.07 -30.60 -5.20
N SER A 142 -12.16 -30.90 -5.92
CA SER A 142 -13.52 -30.59 -5.46
C SER A 142 -13.83 -31.25 -4.12
N ALA A 143 -13.54 -32.55 -3.96
CA ALA A 143 -13.74 -33.24 -2.68
C ALA A 143 -12.85 -32.66 -1.56
N LEU A 144 -11.65 -32.19 -1.89
CA LEU A 144 -10.74 -31.57 -0.93
C LEU A 144 -11.25 -30.21 -0.44
N LEU A 145 -11.84 -29.38 -1.30
CA LEU A 145 -12.20 -27.99 -1.00
C LEU A 145 -13.68 -27.77 -0.70
N SER A 146 -14.61 -28.58 -1.22
CA SER A 146 -16.07 -28.36 -1.07
C SER A 146 -16.52 -28.19 0.38
N SER A 147 -15.94 -28.96 1.31
CA SER A 147 -16.26 -28.87 2.74
C SER A 147 -15.76 -27.59 3.43
N GLN A 148 -14.91 -26.80 2.77
CA GLN A 148 -14.47 -25.48 3.27
C GLN A 148 -15.52 -24.40 2.98
N LEU A 149 -16.46 -24.65 2.05
CA LEU A 149 -17.42 -23.65 1.59
C LEU A 149 -18.86 -23.91 2.04
N SER A 150 -19.35 -25.16 2.05
CA SER A 150 -20.72 -25.45 2.50
C SER A 150 -20.96 -26.93 2.82
N SER A 151 -21.98 -27.20 3.64
CA SER A 151 -22.53 -28.54 3.90
C SER A 151 -23.44 -29.10 2.80
N HIS A 152 -23.81 -28.29 1.80
CA HIS A 152 -24.75 -28.69 0.72
C HIS A 152 -24.07 -29.46 -0.43
N GLY A 153 -24.78 -30.47 -0.96
CA GLY A 153 -24.24 -31.58 -1.76
C GLY A 153 -24.09 -31.40 -3.28
N HIS A 154 -24.11 -30.17 -3.82
CA HIS A 154 -23.88 -29.97 -5.26
C HIS A 154 -22.38 -30.01 -5.63
N LYS A 155 -22.05 -30.63 -6.77
CA LYS A 155 -20.66 -30.72 -7.27
C LYS A 155 -20.17 -29.34 -7.68
N LYS A 156 -19.18 -28.80 -6.97
CA LYS A 156 -18.51 -27.53 -7.28
C LYS A 156 -17.23 -27.78 -8.10
N PHE A 157 -16.96 -26.95 -9.10
CA PHE A 157 -15.75 -27.01 -9.93
C PHE A 157 -14.79 -25.91 -9.50
N PHE A 158 -13.55 -26.24 -9.12
CA PHE A 158 -12.61 -25.27 -8.57
C PHE A 158 -11.49 -24.95 -9.55
N CYS A 159 -11.08 -23.68 -9.62
CA CYS A 159 -9.84 -23.31 -10.29
C CYS A 159 -8.64 -23.74 -9.45
N ASN A 160 -7.62 -24.33 -10.08
CA ASN A 160 -6.41 -24.80 -9.40
C ASN A 160 -5.52 -23.65 -8.88
N ILE A 161 -5.71 -22.41 -9.36
CA ILE A 161 -4.91 -21.25 -8.95
C ILE A 161 -5.66 -20.39 -7.94
N CYS A 162 -6.74 -19.74 -8.37
CA CYS A 162 -7.43 -18.77 -7.54
C CYS A 162 -8.35 -19.42 -6.49
N LEU A 163 -8.56 -20.74 -6.56
CA LEU A 163 -9.45 -21.53 -5.70
C LEU A 163 -10.92 -21.07 -5.67
N ASN A 164 -11.34 -20.21 -6.60
CA ASN A 164 -12.76 -19.87 -6.78
C ASN A 164 -13.51 -21.03 -7.44
N HIS A 165 -14.83 -21.08 -7.21
CA HIS A 165 -15.67 -22.19 -7.63
C HIS A 165 -16.72 -21.78 -8.66
N PHE A 166 -17.09 -22.73 -9.51
CA PHE A 166 -18.03 -22.56 -10.61
C PHE A 166 -19.09 -23.65 -10.55
N SER A 167 -20.28 -23.32 -11.04
CA SER A 167 -21.42 -24.25 -11.11
C SER A 167 -21.25 -25.33 -12.18
N THR A 168 -20.48 -25.06 -13.24
CA THR A 168 -20.24 -25.99 -14.35
C THR A 168 -18.77 -26.04 -14.76
N ASN A 169 -18.35 -27.15 -15.38
CA ASN A 169 -16.99 -27.30 -15.91
C ASN A 169 -16.69 -26.32 -17.05
N SER A 170 -17.68 -25.99 -17.89
CA SER A 170 -17.50 -25.04 -19.00
C SER A 170 -17.15 -23.63 -18.52
N LEU A 171 -17.78 -23.17 -17.42
CA LEU A 171 -17.43 -21.89 -16.81
C LEU A 171 -16.00 -21.90 -16.25
N LEU A 172 -15.61 -23.00 -15.60
CA LEU A 172 -14.24 -23.19 -15.12
C LEU A 172 -13.22 -23.13 -16.27
N GLU A 173 -13.46 -23.78 -17.40
CA GLU A 173 -12.55 -23.75 -18.56
C GLU A 173 -12.39 -22.34 -19.13
N LYS A 174 -13.50 -21.60 -19.27
CA LYS A 174 -13.48 -20.18 -19.69
C LYS A 174 -12.68 -19.30 -18.73
N HIS A 175 -12.79 -19.54 -17.43
CA HIS A 175 -12.06 -18.83 -16.40
C HIS A 175 -10.56 -19.18 -16.39
N THR A 176 -10.23 -20.47 -16.49
CA THR A 176 -8.89 -21.03 -16.26
C THR A 176 -7.85 -20.40 -17.17
N SER A 177 -8.12 -20.29 -18.46
CA SER A 177 -7.20 -19.71 -19.44
C SER A 177 -6.76 -18.28 -19.09
N LYS A 178 -7.70 -17.46 -18.63
CA LYS A 178 -7.47 -16.07 -18.22
C LYS A 178 -6.81 -16.00 -16.84
N CYS A 179 -7.23 -16.86 -15.91
CA CYS A 179 -6.75 -16.86 -14.53
C CYS A 179 -5.24 -17.14 -14.46
N HIS A 180 -4.74 -18.07 -15.28
CA HIS A 180 -3.32 -18.39 -15.36
C HIS A 180 -2.44 -17.23 -15.85
N GLN A 181 -3.01 -16.25 -16.56
CA GLN A 181 -2.28 -15.08 -17.03
C GLN A 181 -2.13 -14.01 -15.95
N VAL A 182 -3.05 -13.97 -14.98
CA VAL A 182 -3.19 -12.85 -14.03
C VAL A 182 -2.86 -13.26 -12.60
N ASN A 183 -3.28 -14.46 -12.18
CA ASN A 183 -3.20 -14.92 -10.81
C ASN A 183 -2.10 -15.98 -10.65
N LYS A 184 -1.46 -15.99 -9.47
CA LYS A 184 -0.42 -16.97 -9.09
C LYS A 184 -0.70 -17.69 -7.77
N CYS A 185 -1.76 -17.30 -7.07
CA CYS A 185 -2.12 -17.80 -5.75
C CYS A 185 -3.65 -17.75 -5.56
N SER A 186 -4.12 -18.17 -4.38
CA SER A 186 -5.55 -18.10 -4.01
C SER A 186 -6.05 -16.66 -4.06
N ILE A 187 -7.31 -16.49 -4.46
CA ILE A 187 -7.98 -15.19 -4.50
C ILE A 187 -9.22 -15.25 -3.63
N ARG A 188 -9.25 -14.41 -2.60
CA ARG A 188 -10.41 -14.23 -1.72
C ARG A 188 -11.20 -13.00 -2.16
N LEU A 189 -12.50 -13.17 -2.34
CA LEU A 189 -13.46 -12.11 -2.62
C LEU A 189 -14.23 -11.75 -1.34
N PRO A 190 -14.83 -10.54 -1.26
CA PRO A 190 -15.76 -10.20 -0.20
C PRO A 190 -16.89 -11.22 -0.09
N ASN A 191 -17.27 -11.58 1.14
CA ASN A 191 -18.52 -12.29 1.40
C ASN A 191 -19.69 -11.31 1.60
N ASP A 192 -20.91 -11.81 1.85
CA ASP A 192 -22.10 -10.96 2.04
C ASP A 192 -22.00 -9.96 3.20
N ALA A 193 -21.21 -10.25 4.23
CA ALA A 193 -20.97 -9.32 5.34
C ALA A 193 -19.92 -8.25 4.99
N GLU A 194 -19.07 -8.50 3.98
CA GLU A 194 -17.93 -7.66 3.60
C GLU A 194 -18.16 -6.89 2.28
N LYS A 195 -19.22 -7.24 1.52
CA LYS A 195 -19.48 -6.70 0.18
C LYS A 195 -19.82 -5.21 0.15
N TYR A 196 -20.13 -4.59 1.28
CA TYR A 196 -20.40 -3.16 1.32
C TYR A 196 -19.19 -2.38 1.85
N LEU A 197 -18.66 -1.49 1.01
CA LEU A 197 -17.68 -0.48 1.36
C LEU A 197 -18.38 0.81 1.75
N LYS A 198 -18.09 1.30 2.95
CA LYS A 198 -18.60 2.54 3.53
C LYS A 198 -17.58 3.09 4.52
N PHE A 199 -17.75 4.34 4.95
CA PHE A 199 -16.91 4.88 6.01
C PHE A 199 -17.12 4.13 7.33
N THR A 200 -16.03 3.68 7.95
CA THR A 200 -16.07 2.93 9.23
C THR A 200 -15.11 3.48 10.28
N HIS A 201 -14.12 4.30 9.90
CA HIS A 201 -13.07 4.78 10.79
C HIS A 201 -13.49 6.03 11.56
N TYR A 202 -14.60 5.95 12.31
CA TYR A 202 -15.08 7.07 13.10
C TYR A 202 -14.06 7.51 14.16
N SER A 203 -13.28 6.59 14.75
CA SER A 203 -12.19 6.93 15.67
C SER A 203 -11.12 7.85 15.07
N HIS A 204 -10.97 7.90 13.74
CA HIS A 204 -10.02 8.83 13.10
C HIS A 204 -10.49 10.29 13.12
N MET A 205 -11.74 10.54 13.55
CA MET A 205 -12.26 11.89 13.78
C MET A 205 -11.72 12.47 15.10
N GLU A 206 -11.29 11.62 16.04
CA GLU A 206 -10.63 12.07 17.26
C GLU A 206 -9.23 12.59 16.96
N LYS A 207 -8.90 13.72 17.57
CA LYS A 207 -7.56 14.30 17.47
C LYS A 207 -6.59 13.41 18.23
N VAL A 208 -5.52 12.97 17.59
CA VAL A 208 -4.49 12.13 18.22
C VAL A 208 -3.87 12.92 19.40
N PRO A 209 -3.87 12.35 20.62
CA PRO A 209 -3.51 13.08 21.83
C PRO A 209 -2.01 13.42 21.89
N PHE A 210 -1.16 12.49 21.49
CA PHE A 210 0.29 12.64 21.53
C PHE A 210 0.91 12.42 20.14
N ALA A 211 1.77 13.34 19.73
CA ALA A 211 2.53 13.24 18.48
C ALA A 211 3.99 13.61 18.74
N ILE A 212 4.92 12.96 18.06
CA ILE A 212 6.35 13.27 18.13
C ILE A 212 6.78 13.78 16.75
N TYR A 213 7.36 14.97 16.69
CA TYR A 213 8.02 15.50 15.50
C TYR A 213 9.52 15.36 15.71
N ALA A 214 10.24 14.73 14.79
CA ALA A 214 11.64 14.41 14.99
C ALA A 214 12.47 14.61 13.72
N ASP A 215 13.76 14.86 13.93
CA ASP A 215 14.75 14.96 12.87
C ASP A 215 16.13 14.51 13.38
N LEU A 216 17.04 14.23 12.46
CA LEU A 216 18.38 13.69 12.71
C LEU A 216 19.41 14.47 11.88
N GLU A 217 20.56 14.76 12.49
CA GLU A 217 21.72 15.26 11.75
C GLU A 217 22.82 14.20 11.71
N SER A 218 23.61 14.22 10.64
CA SER A 218 24.71 13.30 10.42
C SER A 218 26.00 14.02 10.08
N ILE A 219 27.11 13.45 10.54
CA ILE A 219 28.45 13.73 10.04
C ILE A 219 28.65 13.00 8.71
N LEU A 220 29.20 13.70 7.72
CA LEU A 220 29.40 13.19 6.35
C LEU A 220 30.85 12.77 6.13
N GLU A 221 31.21 11.56 6.56
CA GLU A 221 32.54 11.01 6.36
C GLU A 221 32.78 10.77 4.86
N LYS A 222 33.83 11.38 4.30
CA LYS A 222 34.21 11.14 2.90
C LYS A 222 34.74 9.72 2.74
N CYS A 223 34.20 8.97 1.78
CA CYS A 223 34.73 7.66 1.42
C CYS A 223 35.77 7.85 0.32
N ASP A 224 37.05 7.70 0.65
CA ASP A 224 38.07 7.54 -0.39
C ASP A 224 37.77 6.23 -1.14
N ASN A 225 37.62 6.32 -2.47
CA ASN A 225 37.30 5.20 -3.37
C ASN A 225 38.17 3.96 -3.11
N LEU A 226 37.73 3.09 -2.20
CA LEU A 226 38.21 1.72 -2.11
C LEU A 226 37.36 0.89 -3.04
N ASN A 227 37.98 0.46 -4.14
CA ASN A 227 37.46 -0.44 -5.16
C ASN A 227 36.57 -1.56 -4.58
N LEU A 228 35.26 -1.35 -4.57
CA LEU A 228 34.30 -2.45 -4.51
C LEU A 228 34.10 -2.91 -5.95
N GLN A 229 34.87 -3.93 -6.35
CA GLN A 229 34.89 -4.49 -7.71
C GLN A 229 33.54 -5.07 -8.21
N ASP A 230 32.43 -4.97 -7.48
CA ASP A 230 31.16 -5.64 -7.83
C ASP A 230 29.88 -4.82 -7.64
N THR A 231 29.94 -3.49 -7.50
CA THR A 231 28.73 -2.65 -7.46
C THR A 231 28.86 -1.41 -8.35
N ASN A 232 27.91 -1.21 -9.27
CA ASN A 232 27.79 -0.04 -10.17
C ASN A 232 27.51 1.30 -9.45
N THR A 233 27.76 1.39 -8.15
CA THR A 233 27.46 2.55 -7.31
C THR A 233 28.70 2.88 -6.50
N ALA A 234 29.34 4.02 -6.80
CA ALA A 234 30.43 4.55 -5.97
C ALA A 234 29.83 5.21 -4.71
N LEU A 235 30.22 4.74 -3.54
CA LEU A 235 29.77 5.30 -2.26
C LEU A 235 30.62 6.55 -1.99
N TYR A 236 30.06 7.74 -2.24
CA TYR A 236 30.78 9.02 -2.14
C TYR A 236 30.96 9.49 -0.68
N GLN A 237 29.94 9.29 0.17
CA GLN A 237 29.92 9.72 1.57
C GLN A 237 29.25 8.66 2.45
N LYS A 238 29.77 8.45 3.66
CA LYS A 238 29.16 7.66 4.73
C LYS A 238 28.54 8.60 5.76
N HIS A 239 27.25 8.44 6.00
CA HIS A 239 26.52 9.25 6.96
C HIS A 239 26.50 8.56 8.31
N THR A 240 27.03 9.24 9.33
CA THR A 240 27.05 8.79 10.72
C THR A 240 26.18 9.73 11.55
N PRO A 241 25.05 9.28 12.14
CA PRO A 241 24.22 10.13 12.98
C PRO A 241 25.03 10.79 14.09
N SER A 242 24.88 12.12 14.23
CA SER A 242 25.61 12.94 15.20
C SER A 242 24.71 13.57 16.24
N SER A 243 23.45 13.85 15.88
CA SER A 243 22.46 14.39 16.81
C SER A 243 21.05 14.01 16.40
N VAL A 244 20.16 14.01 17.39
CA VAL A 244 18.73 13.78 17.23
C VAL A 244 17.96 14.80 18.04
N GLY A 245 16.88 15.31 17.46
CA GLY A 245 15.98 16.26 18.10
C GLY A 245 14.55 15.80 17.92
N PHE A 246 13.73 15.96 18.95
CA PHE A 246 12.30 15.74 18.81
C PHE A 246 11.49 16.69 19.69
N TYR A 247 10.27 16.95 19.24
CA TYR A 247 9.25 17.68 19.96
C TYR A 247 8.05 16.76 20.21
N LEU A 248 7.79 16.45 21.48
CA LEU A 248 6.57 15.76 21.92
C LEU A 248 5.47 16.81 22.06
N LYS A 249 4.42 16.70 21.25
CA LYS A 249 3.21 17.54 21.31
C LYS A 249 2.09 16.78 22.00
N CYS A 250 1.49 17.41 23.01
CA CYS A 250 0.21 17.02 23.58
C CYS A 250 -0.90 17.94 23.04
N SER A 251 -2.00 17.37 22.55
CA SER A 251 -3.07 18.13 21.89
C SER A 251 -4.02 18.85 22.85
N TYR A 252 -4.04 18.45 24.12
CA TYR A 252 -5.02 18.91 25.11
C TYR A 252 -4.40 19.64 26.31
N ASP A 253 -3.09 19.51 26.53
CA ASP A 253 -2.36 20.20 27.59
C ASP A 253 -0.94 20.56 27.11
N GLU A 254 -0.70 21.86 26.90
CA GLU A 254 0.59 22.35 26.40
C GLU A 254 1.73 22.09 27.40
N SER A 255 1.45 22.00 28.70
CA SER A 255 2.48 21.78 29.74
C SER A 255 3.13 20.40 29.65
N LEU A 256 2.46 19.45 29.00
CA LEU A 256 2.99 18.11 28.71
C LEU A 256 3.83 18.07 27.43
N SER A 257 3.84 19.16 26.65
CA SER A 257 4.63 19.24 25.43
C SER A 257 6.06 19.64 25.73
N LYS A 258 7.05 19.03 25.05
CA LYS A 258 8.46 19.27 25.34
C LYS A 258 9.36 19.03 24.14
N PHE A 259 10.31 19.94 23.92
CA PHE A 259 11.47 19.73 23.05
C PHE A 259 12.60 19.04 23.80
N SER A 260 13.21 18.02 23.18
CA SER A 260 14.41 17.36 23.68
C SER A 260 15.37 17.07 22.52
N SER A 261 16.67 17.25 22.76
CA SER A 261 17.70 16.96 21.76
C SER A 261 18.97 16.43 22.43
N TYR A 262 19.74 15.65 21.67
CA TYR A 262 21.02 15.13 22.13
C TYR A 262 22.00 15.02 20.97
N ARG A 263 23.24 15.48 21.20
CA ARG A 263 24.36 15.36 20.27
C ARG A 263 25.43 14.44 20.86
N GLY A 264 25.72 13.34 20.18
CA GLY A 264 26.65 12.31 20.61
C GLY A 264 26.63 11.11 19.67
N ALA A 265 27.68 10.29 19.71
CA ALA A 265 27.78 9.09 18.86
C ALA A 265 26.70 8.03 19.20
N ASP A 266 26.15 8.09 20.41
CA ASP A 266 25.07 7.25 20.92
C ASP A 266 23.68 7.91 20.80
N CYS A 267 23.52 8.93 19.95
CA CYS A 267 22.27 9.69 19.84
C CYS A 267 21.07 8.82 19.46
N ILE A 268 21.26 7.81 18.62
CA ILE A 268 20.19 6.86 18.28
C ILE A 268 19.77 6.07 19.52
N SER A 269 20.71 5.49 20.28
CA SER A 269 20.40 4.76 21.51
C SER A 269 19.71 5.66 22.54
N TRP A 270 20.12 6.92 22.67
CA TRP A 270 19.43 7.92 23.50
C TRP A 270 17.99 8.13 23.04
N PHE A 271 17.75 8.33 21.74
CA PHE A 271 16.41 8.53 21.19
C PHE A 271 15.50 7.33 21.44
N ILE A 272 16.00 6.12 21.22
CA ILE A 272 15.25 4.89 21.47
C ILE A 272 14.90 4.73 22.96
N LYS A 273 15.81 5.11 23.87
CA LYS A 273 15.53 5.15 25.31
C LYS A 273 14.44 6.18 25.65
N GLN A 274 14.47 7.37 25.04
CA GLN A 274 13.43 8.38 25.22
C GLN A 274 12.07 7.88 24.73
N LEU A 275 12.01 7.22 23.57
CA LEU A 275 10.77 6.59 23.09
C LEU A 275 10.23 5.56 24.10
N ARG A 276 11.10 4.75 24.71
CA ARG A 276 10.68 3.81 25.75
C ARG A 276 10.08 4.52 26.96
N GLU A 277 10.75 5.55 27.48
CA GLU A 277 10.26 6.35 28.62
C GLU A 277 8.92 7.02 28.30
N ILE A 278 8.76 7.57 27.09
CA ILE A 278 7.49 8.16 26.62
C ILE A 278 6.39 7.10 26.53
N ALA A 279 6.69 5.89 26.06
CA ALA A 279 5.70 4.82 25.99
C ALA A 279 5.21 4.39 27.38
N ASP A 280 6.12 4.23 28.34
CA ASP A 280 5.76 3.87 29.71
C ASP A 280 4.94 5.00 30.37
N TRP A 281 5.31 6.27 30.16
CA TRP A 281 4.56 7.44 30.64
C TRP A 281 3.17 7.55 30.02
N ALA A 282 3.06 7.51 28.69
CA ALA A 282 1.79 7.63 28.00
C ALA A 282 0.86 6.45 28.31
N ASN A 283 1.42 5.25 28.56
CA ASN A 283 0.67 4.08 28.98
C ASN A 283 -0.01 4.29 30.34
N VAL A 284 0.59 5.06 31.26
CA VAL A 284 -0.08 5.43 32.52
C VAL A 284 -1.28 6.32 32.24
N ILE A 285 -1.12 7.34 31.39
CA ILE A 285 -2.20 8.28 31.06
C ILE A 285 -3.37 7.56 30.39
N VAL A 286 -3.11 6.81 29.31
CA VAL A 286 -4.15 6.18 28.49
C VAL A 286 -4.90 5.07 29.24
N ASN A 287 -4.27 4.41 30.22
CA ASN A 287 -4.93 3.39 31.03
C ASN A 287 -5.54 3.94 32.34
N THR A 288 -5.37 5.23 32.64
CA THR A 288 -6.02 5.85 33.80
C THR A 288 -7.48 6.11 33.47
N ILE A 289 -8.39 5.55 34.27
CA ILE A 289 -9.83 5.76 34.08
C ILE A 289 -10.19 7.15 34.63
N VAL A 290 -10.53 8.07 33.72
CA VAL A 290 -11.07 9.38 34.07
C VAL A 290 -12.60 9.31 34.04
N PRO A 291 -13.31 9.61 35.15
CA PRO A 291 -14.76 9.65 35.14
C PRO A 291 -15.26 10.81 34.28
N MET A 292 -16.40 10.61 33.63
CA MET A 292 -17.08 11.69 32.90
C MET A 292 -17.44 12.83 33.86
N GLU A 293 -17.17 14.05 33.44
CA GLU A 293 -17.57 15.26 34.16
C GLU A 293 -19.09 15.33 34.33
N GLU A 294 -19.57 15.97 35.40
CA GLU A 294 -21.00 16.21 35.57
C GLU A 294 -21.52 17.12 34.45
N LEU A 295 -22.58 16.68 33.76
CA LEU A 295 -23.18 17.46 32.69
C LEU A 295 -23.81 18.74 33.25
N SER A 296 -23.49 19.86 32.63
CA SER A 296 -24.22 21.12 32.85
C SER A 296 -25.69 20.98 32.43
N PRO A 297 -26.61 21.84 32.94
CA PRO A 297 -28.01 21.82 32.54
C PRO A 297 -28.22 21.93 31.02
N SER A 298 -27.41 22.72 30.33
CA SER A 298 -27.44 22.84 28.86
C SER A 298 -27.06 21.52 28.18
N GLN A 299 -25.99 20.86 28.63
CA GLN A 299 -25.55 19.59 28.06
C GLN A 299 -26.55 18.46 28.30
N MET A 300 -27.22 18.47 29.46
CA MET A 300 -28.31 17.52 29.73
C MET A 300 -29.47 17.75 28.77
N GLN A 301 -29.87 19.01 28.56
CA GLN A 301 -30.91 19.37 27.59
C GLN A 301 -30.51 18.98 26.16
N ASP A 302 -29.25 19.19 25.77
CA ASP A 302 -28.71 18.77 24.47
C ASP A 302 -28.77 17.24 24.31
N PHE A 303 -28.41 16.49 25.36
CA PHE A 303 -28.51 15.03 25.37
C PHE A 303 -29.96 14.56 25.22
N ASP A 304 -30.88 15.12 25.98
CA ASP A 304 -32.29 14.73 26.00
C ASP A 304 -32.96 15.01 24.65
N ASN A 305 -32.68 16.18 24.06
CA ASN A 305 -33.24 16.61 22.78
C ASN A 305 -32.53 16.03 21.54
N ALA A 306 -31.38 15.37 21.71
CA ALA A 306 -30.64 14.82 20.58
C ALA A 306 -31.45 13.76 19.82
N VAL A 307 -31.73 14.06 18.53
CA VAL A 307 -32.43 13.17 17.59
C VAL A 307 -31.48 12.35 16.72
N SER A 308 -30.19 12.69 16.70
CA SER A 308 -29.16 12.00 15.93
C SER A 308 -27.87 11.82 16.71
N CYS A 309 -27.12 10.77 16.38
CA CYS A 309 -25.82 10.49 16.98
C CYS A 309 -24.78 11.49 16.51
N HIS A 310 -24.03 12.11 17.42
CA HIS A 310 -23.02 13.11 17.05
C HIS A 310 -21.81 12.50 16.29
N ILE A 311 -21.53 11.20 16.43
CA ILE A 311 -20.41 10.49 15.78
C ILE A 311 -20.78 10.13 14.33
N CYS A 312 -21.80 9.30 14.14
CA CYS A 312 -22.17 8.81 12.81
C CYS A 312 -23.22 9.67 12.09
N LYS A 313 -23.77 10.68 12.76
CA LYS A 313 -24.82 11.59 12.26
C LYS A 313 -26.15 10.93 11.88
N LYS A 314 -26.34 9.64 12.20
CA LYS A 314 -27.58 8.89 11.94
C LYS A 314 -28.61 9.10 13.05
N PRO A 315 -29.92 9.06 12.73
CA PRO A 315 -30.98 9.23 13.72
C PRO A 315 -30.97 8.10 14.76
N PHE A 316 -31.51 8.38 15.94
CA PHE A 316 -31.83 7.35 16.94
C PHE A 316 -33.15 6.67 16.56
N THR A 317 -33.17 5.33 16.52
CA THR A 317 -34.40 4.55 16.36
C THR A 317 -34.90 4.04 17.71
N GLU A 318 -36.20 3.72 17.84
CA GLU A 318 -36.83 3.25 19.10
C GLU A 318 -36.09 2.08 19.79
N ASN A 319 -35.43 1.21 19.01
CA ASN A 319 -34.72 0.03 19.51
C ASN A 319 -33.24 0.29 19.90
N GLN A 320 -32.75 1.53 19.80
CA GLN A 320 -31.35 1.87 20.05
C GLN A 320 -31.18 2.61 21.38
N ILE A 321 -30.19 2.18 22.16
CA ILE A 321 -29.81 2.84 23.41
C ILE A 321 -28.99 4.10 23.09
N LYS A 322 -29.53 5.26 23.48
CA LYS A 322 -28.84 6.56 23.45
C LYS A 322 -27.92 6.68 24.68
N VAL A 323 -26.62 6.86 24.44
CA VAL A 323 -25.60 6.95 25.50
C VAL A 323 -24.82 8.26 25.41
N ARG A 324 -24.18 8.64 26.52
CA ARG A 324 -23.36 9.86 26.64
C ARG A 324 -21.91 9.52 26.32
N ASP A 325 -21.39 10.10 25.24
CA ASP A 325 -19.97 10.01 24.89
C ASP A 325 -19.16 11.09 25.60
N HIS A 326 -17.93 10.76 25.95
CA HIS A 326 -17.00 11.68 26.60
C HIS A 326 -15.55 11.35 26.24
N SER A 327 -14.65 12.30 26.44
CA SER A 327 -13.21 12.05 26.34
C SER A 327 -12.74 11.16 27.48
N HIS A 328 -12.07 10.05 27.18
CA HIS A 328 -11.54 9.17 28.24
C HIS A 328 -10.27 9.75 28.88
N ILE A 329 -9.65 10.74 28.23
CA ILE A 329 -8.47 11.45 28.75
C ILE A 329 -8.86 12.67 29.59
N GLN A 330 -9.88 13.42 29.16
CA GLN A 330 -10.26 14.68 29.82
C GLN A 330 -11.55 14.58 30.64
N GLY A 331 -12.37 13.54 30.46
CA GLY A 331 -13.70 13.41 31.10
C GLY A 331 -14.80 14.28 30.46
N THR A 332 -14.45 15.15 29.52
CA THR A 332 -15.37 16.14 28.93
C THR A 332 -16.44 15.48 28.05
N TYR A 333 -17.71 15.83 28.27
CA TYR A 333 -18.84 15.35 27.46
C TYR A 333 -18.76 15.85 26.01
N ARG A 334 -18.89 14.92 25.05
CA ARG A 334 -18.80 15.19 23.60
C ARG A 334 -20.16 15.24 22.92
N GLY A 335 -21.11 14.41 23.36
CA GLY A 335 -22.46 14.40 22.80
C GLY A 335 -23.22 13.08 22.97
N ALA A 336 -24.48 13.08 22.55
CA ALA A 336 -25.30 11.86 22.49
C ALA A 336 -24.84 10.97 21.34
N CYS A 337 -24.72 9.67 21.55
CA CYS A 337 -24.37 8.72 20.50
C CYS A 337 -25.05 7.36 20.66
N HIS A 338 -24.98 6.53 19.61
CA HIS A 338 -25.38 5.14 19.71
C HIS A 338 -24.38 4.38 20.58
N GLN A 339 -24.84 3.44 21.40
CA GLN A 339 -23.97 2.58 22.19
C GLN A 339 -22.84 1.93 21.37
N ALA A 340 -23.16 1.43 20.16
CA ALA A 340 -22.16 0.85 19.28
C ALA A 340 -21.17 1.88 18.71
N CYS A 341 -21.58 3.13 18.49
CA CYS A 341 -20.66 4.18 18.07
C CYS A 341 -19.70 4.51 19.22
N ASN A 342 -20.22 4.68 20.43
CA ASN A 342 -19.44 4.94 21.65
C ASN A 342 -18.30 3.92 21.82
N LEU A 343 -18.61 2.62 21.73
CA LEU A 343 -17.63 1.54 21.90
C LEU A 343 -16.54 1.50 20.83
N ASN A 344 -16.79 2.07 19.66
CA ASN A 344 -15.84 2.09 18.55
C ASN A 344 -15.07 3.43 18.47
N TYR A 345 -15.52 4.45 19.18
CA TYR A 345 -14.97 5.80 19.15
C TYR A 345 -13.95 5.98 20.28
N ASN A 346 -12.86 5.23 20.15
CA ASN A 346 -11.82 5.14 21.18
C ASN A 346 -10.65 6.08 20.87
N ASP A 347 -10.03 6.58 21.94
CA ASP A 347 -8.79 7.37 21.84
C ASP A 347 -7.66 6.52 21.24
N SER A 348 -6.71 7.16 20.55
CA SER A 348 -5.59 6.46 19.93
C SER A 348 -4.55 6.04 20.96
N HIS A 349 -4.22 4.74 20.95
CA HIS A 349 -3.05 4.20 21.67
C HIS A 349 -1.77 4.24 20.81
N VAL A 350 -1.87 4.81 19.61
CA VAL A 350 -0.74 4.98 18.69
C VAL A 350 -0.22 6.41 18.83
N ILE A 351 1.08 6.53 19.11
CA ILE A 351 1.82 7.80 19.06
C ILE A 351 2.55 7.87 17.70
N PRO A 352 2.13 8.76 16.80
CA PRO A 352 2.81 8.97 15.54
C PRO A 352 4.15 9.67 15.76
N VAL A 353 5.19 9.16 15.10
CA VAL A 353 6.51 9.79 15.05
C VAL A 353 6.73 10.30 13.62
N VAL A 354 6.67 11.62 13.46
CA VAL A 354 6.69 12.31 12.18
C VAL A 354 8.12 12.76 11.88
N PHE A 355 8.66 12.25 10.79
CA PHE A 355 9.90 12.72 10.17
C PHE A 355 9.56 13.34 8.81
N HIS A 356 10.43 14.20 8.29
CA HIS A 356 10.29 14.72 6.94
C HIS A 356 11.21 13.97 5.98
N ASN A 357 10.63 13.30 4.97
CA ASN A 357 11.35 12.46 4.00
C ASN A 357 11.98 11.18 4.61
N LEU A 358 11.33 10.61 5.63
CA LEU A 358 11.74 9.37 6.29
C LEU A 358 12.00 8.21 5.32
N SER A 359 11.15 8.08 4.29
CA SER A 359 11.24 6.97 3.31
C SER A 359 12.52 7.03 2.47
N GLY A 360 13.17 8.20 2.41
CA GLY A 360 14.32 8.46 1.55
C GLY A 360 15.65 8.24 2.24
N TYR A 361 15.73 8.41 3.57
CA TYR A 361 17.01 8.59 4.26
C TYR A 361 17.08 7.93 5.65
N ASP A 362 16.24 8.36 6.59
CA ASP A 362 16.58 8.22 8.02
C ASP A 362 16.21 6.89 8.65
N ALA A 363 15.24 6.18 8.08
CA ALA A 363 14.73 4.93 8.66
C ALA A 363 15.85 3.87 8.82
N HIS A 364 16.86 3.88 7.95
CA HIS A 364 17.98 2.93 8.01
C HIS A 364 18.88 3.14 9.23
N PHE A 365 18.94 4.35 9.79
CA PHE A 365 19.86 4.67 10.89
C PHE A 365 19.44 4.11 12.24
N PHE A 366 18.13 3.91 12.46
CA PHE A 366 17.62 3.56 13.78
C PHE A 366 16.64 2.39 13.80
N ILE A 367 16.18 1.88 12.65
CA ILE A 367 15.25 0.73 12.63
C ILE A 367 15.86 -0.52 13.28
N ARG A 368 17.19 -0.65 13.21
CA ARG A 368 17.95 -1.72 13.86
C ARG A 368 17.83 -1.60 15.38
N GLU A 369 18.28 -0.48 15.94
CA GLU A 369 18.26 -0.18 17.38
C GLU A 369 16.82 -0.22 17.92
N LEU A 370 15.86 0.33 17.17
CA LEU A 370 14.44 0.26 17.51
C LEU A 370 13.93 -1.19 17.59
N ALA A 371 14.42 -2.08 16.74
CA ALA A 371 14.03 -3.48 16.72
C ALA A 371 14.70 -4.30 17.82
N THR A 372 15.94 -3.94 18.23
CA THR A 372 16.73 -4.68 19.23
C THR A 372 16.54 -4.18 20.66
N ASP A 373 16.48 -2.86 20.87
CA ASP A 373 16.67 -2.25 22.20
C ASP A 373 15.35 -2.04 22.94
N ILE A 374 14.25 -1.82 22.20
CA ILE A 374 12.90 -1.85 22.79
C ILE A 374 12.33 -3.26 22.59
N PRO A 375 11.98 -4.01 23.64
CA PRO A 375 11.29 -5.28 23.49
C PRO A 375 9.94 -5.09 22.79
N GLY A 376 9.64 -5.95 21.81
CA GLY A 376 8.36 -5.96 21.10
C GLY A 376 8.50 -6.13 19.58
N GLU A 377 7.38 -6.22 18.88
CA GLU A 377 7.34 -6.48 17.43
C GLU A 377 7.49 -5.19 16.62
N VAL A 378 8.17 -5.27 15.48
CA VAL A 378 8.18 -4.21 14.46
C VAL A 378 7.42 -4.73 13.23
N LYS A 379 6.35 -4.03 12.84
CA LYS A 379 5.63 -4.31 11.60
C LYS A 379 6.03 -3.30 10.53
N LEU A 380 6.34 -3.79 9.34
CA LEU A 380 6.72 -2.97 8.20
C LEU A 380 5.55 -2.81 7.23
N LEU A 381 5.44 -1.63 6.61
CA LEU A 381 4.64 -1.39 5.42
C LEU A 381 5.59 -1.14 4.23
N PRO A 382 6.04 -2.19 3.52
CA PRO A 382 7.12 -2.09 2.54
C PRO A 382 6.66 -1.61 1.16
N LEU A 383 7.49 -0.84 0.46
CA LEU A 383 7.45 -0.73 -1.00
C LEU A 383 8.31 -1.82 -1.64
N ASN A 384 9.52 -1.98 -1.11
CA ASN A 384 10.45 -3.05 -1.45
C ASN A 384 11.30 -3.37 -0.20
N LYS A 385 12.38 -4.14 -0.34
CA LYS A 385 13.23 -4.53 0.79
C LYS A 385 14.00 -3.36 1.41
N GLU A 386 14.22 -2.28 0.67
CA GLU A 386 15.03 -1.13 1.06
C GLU A 386 14.17 0.07 1.48
N LYS A 387 13.04 0.30 0.81
CA LYS A 387 12.15 1.44 1.05
C LYS A 387 10.85 0.98 1.72
N TYR A 388 10.54 1.59 2.86
CA TYR A 388 9.30 1.38 3.60
C TYR A 388 8.43 2.65 3.52
N ILE A 389 7.11 2.47 3.41
CA ILE A 389 6.14 3.58 3.54
C ILE A 389 6.06 4.03 4.99
N SER A 390 6.08 3.06 5.92
CA SER A 390 5.98 3.27 7.35
C SER A 390 6.39 1.99 8.08
N PHE A 391 6.69 2.10 9.37
CA PHE A 391 6.83 0.97 10.26
C PHE A 391 6.23 1.32 11.63
N THR A 392 5.72 0.31 12.31
CA THR A 392 5.09 0.43 13.62
C THR A 392 5.84 -0.43 14.62
N LYS A 393 6.29 0.20 15.71
CA LYS A 393 6.86 -0.48 16.87
C LYS A 393 5.77 -0.72 17.90
N TYR A 394 5.50 -1.99 18.18
CA TYR A 394 4.69 -2.42 19.31
C TYR A 394 5.60 -2.55 20.52
N VAL A 395 5.31 -1.81 21.59
CA VAL A 395 6.12 -1.84 22.81
C VAL A 395 5.60 -2.93 23.72
N LYS A 396 6.48 -3.84 24.14
CA LYS A 396 6.09 -4.93 25.03
C LYS A 396 5.72 -4.36 26.42
N ASP A 397 4.70 -4.96 27.03
CA ASP A 397 4.23 -4.64 28.39
C ASP A 397 3.53 -3.27 28.50
N THR A 398 3.22 -2.61 27.38
CA THR A 398 2.37 -1.41 27.30
C THR A 398 1.28 -1.58 26.23
N SER A 399 0.26 -0.72 26.25
CA SER A 399 -0.74 -0.62 25.18
C SER A 399 -0.32 0.35 24.07
N ILE A 400 0.81 1.05 24.25
CA ILE A 400 1.31 2.11 23.37
C ILE A 400 2.13 1.56 22.21
N ASN A 401 1.88 2.09 21.02
CA ASN A 401 2.63 1.75 19.81
C ASN A 401 3.16 3.02 19.14
N PHE A 402 4.38 2.99 18.63
CA PHE A 402 4.94 4.08 17.83
C PHE A 402 4.77 3.80 16.35
N ARG A 403 4.09 4.70 15.64
CA ARG A 403 3.93 4.61 14.19
C ARG A 403 4.77 5.69 13.52
N PHE A 404 5.79 5.29 12.77
CA PHE A 404 6.66 6.24 12.09
C PHE A 404 6.02 6.65 10.75
N ILE A 405 5.76 7.93 10.58
CA ILE A 405 5.14 8.49 9.37
C ILE A 405 6.05 9.52 8.72
N ASP A 406 5.95 9.56 7.39
CA ASP A 406 6.72 10.48 6.56
C ASP A 406 5.84 11.65 6.14
N SER A 407 6.09 12.83 6.68
CA SER A 407 5.32 14.03 6.33
C SER A 407 5.40 14.38 4.84
N PHE A 408 6.45 13.96 4.13
CA PHE A 408 6.59 14.19 2.68
C PHE A 408 5.56 13.39 1.87
N ARG A 409 5.01 12.29 2.43
CA ARG A 409 3.90 11.52 1.83
C ARG A 409 2.54 12.22 1.93
N PHE A 410 2.46 13.28 2.72
CA PHE A 410 1.30 14.17 2.81
C PHE A 410 1.57 15.49 2.09
N MET A 411 2.77 16.01 2.25
CA MET A 411 3.19 17.35 1.83
C MET A 411 4.50 17.22 1.04
N SER A 412 4.40 16.90 -0.26
CA SER A 412 5.54 16.58 -1.12
C SER A 412 6.36 17.82 -1.53
N THR A 413 6.88 18.55 -0.56
CA THR A 413 7.64 19.79 -0.71
C THR A 413 8.57 19.96 0.50
N SER A 414 9.73 20.60 0.32
CA SER A 414 10.69 20.83 1.41
C SER A 414 10.11 21.68 2.56
N ILE A 415 10.57 21.44 3.78
CA ILE A 415 10.26 22.25 4.98
C ILE A 415 10.41 23.76 4.72
N ASP A 416 11.49 24.21 4.08
CA ASP A 416 11.73 25.64 3.80
C ASP A 416 10.57 26.30 3.02
N LYS A 417 10.16 25.65 1.93
CA LYS A 417 9.04 26.11 1.12
C LYS A 417 7.71 25.98 1.85
N LEU A 418 7.51 24.94 2.67
CA LEU A 418 6.30 24.80 3.48
C LEU A 418 6.21 25.88 4.58
N SER A 419 7.31 26.20 5.25
CA SER A 419 7.35 27.23 6.29
C SER A 419 7.10 28.62 5.71
N SER A 420 7.53 28.87 4.46
CA SER A 420 7.27 30.12 3.74
C SER A 420 5.77 30.37 3.46
N TYR A 421 4.95 29.32 3.47
CA TYR A 421 3.50 29.45 3.26
C TYR A 421 2.71 29.67 4.55
N LEU A 422 3.35 29.49 5.71
CA LEU A 422 2.74 29.79 6.99
C LEU A 422 2.94 31.25 7.34
N ASP A 423 1.87 31.91 7.74
CA ASP A 423 1.96 33.21 8.39
C ASP A 423 2.70 33.08 9.73
N ASP A 424 3.34 34.15 10.18
CA ASP A 424 4.10 34.14 11.44
C ASP A 424 3.25 33.86 12.68
N GLU A 425 1.94 34.17 12.61
CA GLU A 425 0.96 33.84 13.66
C GLU A 425 0.73 32.34 13.80
N LYS A 426 0.95 31.57 12.74
CA LYS A 426 0.77 30.12 12.70
C LYS A 426 1.99 29.33 13.17
N LYS A 427 3.14 29.99 13.34
CA LYS A 427 4.40 29.40 13.83
C LYS A 427 4.48 29.47 15.37
N THR A 428 3.46 28.95 16.05
CA THR A 428 3.27 29.13 17.49
C THR A 428 4.31 28.37 18.31
N LEU A 429 4.69 27.16 17.88
CA LEU A 429 5.67 26.33 18.56
C LEU A 429 7.07 26.92 18.42
N THR A 430 7.42 27.39 17.22
CA THR A 430 8.68 28.12 16.98
C THR A 430 8.76 29.35 17.87
N ARG A 431 7.68 30.15 17.95
CA ARG A 431 7.62 31.34 18.81
C ARG A 431 7.81 31.02 20.29
N LEU A 432 7.17 29.97 20.80
CA LEU A 432 7.27 29.54 22.20
C LEU A 432 8.71 29.18 22.61
N HIS A 433 9.55 28.78 21.66
CA HIS A 433 10.94 28.36 21.89
C HIS A 433 11.98 29.45 21.61
N THR A 434 11.53 30.69 21.41
CA THR A 434 12.39 31.87 21.17
C THR A 434 12.18 32.91 22.27
N ARG A 435 13.23 33.67 22.61
CA ARG A 435 13.19 34.63 23.72
C ARG A 435 12.58 35.97 23.32
N ASN A 436 12.69 36.34 22.06
CA ASN A 436 12.27 37.64 21.54
C ASN A 436 11.90 37.57 20.05
N ALA A 437 11.31 38.66 19.54
CA ALA A 437 10.85 38.75 18.16
C ALA A 437 11.98 38.65 17.12
N ASN A 438 13.21 39.05 17.46
CA ASN A 438 14.34 38.97 16.54
C ASN A 438 14.81 37.51 16.36
N GLU A 439 14.95 36.77 17.46
CA GLU A 439 15.21 35.32 17.42
C GLU A 439 14.11 34.59 16.65
N PHE A 440 12.84 34.90 16.92
CA PHE A 440 11.71 34.33 16.20
C PHE A 440 11.82 34.53 14.69
N ARG A 441 12.04 35.77 14.24
CA ARG A 441 12.19 36.10 12.81
C ARG A 441 13.32 35.35 12.12
N LEU A 442 14.38 35.03 12.85
CA LEU A 442 15.49 34.26 12.30
C LEU A 442 15.18 32.78 12.13
N LEU A 443 14.26 32.22 12.94
CA LEU A 443 13.88 30.81 12.91
C LEU A 443 12.57 30.53 12.14
N THR A 444 11.96 31.53 11.48
CA THR A 444 10.73 31.33 10.68
C THR A 444 10.97 30.64 9.33
N ARG A 445 12.22 30.58 8.88
CA ARG A 445 12.65 29.87 7.66
C ARG A 445 13.67 28.78 8.01
N LYS A 446 13.86 27.85 7.08
CA LYS A 446 14.90 26.83 7.25
C LYS A 446 16.28 27.50 7.23
N GLY A 447 17.13 27.13 8.19
CA GLY A 447 18.52 27.59 8.26
C GLY A 447 19.37 27.04 7.11
N VAL A 448 20.64 27.44 7.06
CA VAL A 448 21.60 26.89 6.09
C VAL A 448 22.75 26.23 6.83
N PHE A 449 23.05 24.97 6.50
CA PHE A 449 24.05 24.17 7.20
C PHE A 449 25.14 23.65 6.24
N PRO A 450 26.43 23.69 6.62
CA PRO A 450 27.53 23.30 5.74
C PRO A 450 27.78 21.77 5.79
N TYR A 451 26.82 21.00 5.27
CA TYR A 451 26.82 19.53 5.35
C TYR A 451 28.13 18.87 4.87
N ASP A 452 28.64 19.25 3.70
CA ASP A 452 29.87 18.67 3.12
C ASP A 452 31.16 19.03 3.89
N TYR A 453 31.11 20.09 4.70
CA TYR A 453 32.23 20.53 5.54
C TYR A 453 32.26 19.77 6.88
N VAL A 454 31.10 19.36 7.41
CA VAL A 454 30.98 18.63 8.67
C VAL A 454 31.22 17.14 8.45
N ASP A 455 32.49 16.80 8.21
CA ASP A 455 32.96 15.44 7.92
C ASP A 455 33.55 14.70 9.14
N SER A 456 33.64 15.38 10.30
CA SER A 456 34.17 14.80 11.53
C SER A 456 33.64 15.51 12.79
N TRP A 457 33.75 14.83 13.94
CA TRP A 457 33.39 15.39 15.25
C TRP A 457 34.21 16.63 15.63
N GLU A 458 35.46 16.72 15.17
CA GLU A 458 36.33 17.87 15.46
C GLU A 458 35.81 19.15 14.80
N ARG A 459 35.20 19.06 13.60
CA ARG A 459 34.55 20.21 12.94
C ARG A 459 33.47 20.83 13.81
N LEU A 460 32.70 20.02 14.53
CA LEU A 460 31.65 20.51 15.43
C LEU A 460 32.22 21.25 16.65
N ARG A 461 33.51 21.11 16.96
CA ARG A 461 34.18 21.84 18.05
C ARG A 461 34.77 23.18 17.61
N GLU A 462 34.78 23.47 16.31
CA GLU A 462 35.27 24.75 15.78
C GLU A 462 34.49 25.93 16.37
N THR A 463 35.21 26.95 16.80
CA THR A 463 34.65 28.14 17.49
C THR A 463 34.37 29.31 16.56
N VAL A 464 34.68 29.16 15.27
CA VAL A 464 34.52 30.19 14.24
C VAL A 464 33.52 29.67 13.21
N LEU A 465 32.64 30.55 12.75
CA LEU A 465 31.73 30.25 11.65
C LEU A 465 32.53 29.95 10.38
N PRO A 466 32.32 28.81 9.69
CA PRO A 466 33.04 28.49 8.47
C PRO A 466 32.86 29.56 7.38
N PRO A 467 33.87 29.80 6.54
CA PRO A 467 33.77 30.77 5.44
C PRO A 467 32.69 30.32 4.43
N ARG A 468 32.12 31.27 3.68
CA ARG A 468 31.07 31.01 2.67
C ARG A 468 31.38 29.84 1.72
N GLY A 469 32.64 29.69 1.30
CA GLY A 469 33.07 28.59 0.42
C GLY A 469 32.89 27.19 1.02
N ALA A 470 32.84 27.05 2.35
CA ALA A 470 32.60 25.78 3.03
C ALA A 470 31.14 25.32 2.98
N PHE A 471 30.21 26.20 2.57
CA PHE A 471 28.78 25.89 2.42
C PHE A 471 28.44 25.40 1.00
N PHE A 472 29.43 25.05 0.18
CA PHE A 472 29.20 24.47 -1.13
C PHE A 472 28.57 23.08 -1.00
N SER A 473 27.48 22.83 -1.72
CA SER A 473 26.85 21.50 -1.80
C SER A 473 27.32 20.77 -3.04
N HIS A 474 28.12 19.72 -2.89
CA HIS A 474 28.54 18.85 -3.99
C HIS A 474 27.37 18.07 -4.58
N PHE A 475 26.36 17.73 -3.76
CA PHE A 475 25.15 17.04 -4.21
C PHE A 475 24.32 17.90 -5.18
N LYS A 476 24.14 19.19 -4.87
CA LYS A 476 23.43 20.14 -5.75
C LYS A 476 24.34 20.78 -6.79
N ASN A 477 25.66 20.68 -6.60
CA ASN A 477 26.69 21.42 -7.33
C ASN A 477 26.43 22.94 -7.31
N GLU A 478 26.07 23.46 -6.14
CA GLU A 478 25.64 24.85 -5.94
C GLU A 478 26.37 25.47 -4.74
N ALA A 479 26.77 26.74 -4.90
CA ALA A 479 27.29 27.57 -3.81
C ALA A 479 26.14 28.23 -3.05
N VAL A 480 26.31 28.45 -1.74
CA VAL A 480 25.34 29.22 -0.95
C VAL A 480 25.20 30.66 -1.48
N SER A 481 23.98 31.17 -1.48
CA SER A 481 23.70 32.57 -1.86
C SER A 481 24.31 33.53 -0.84
N GLU A 482 24.56 34.77 -1.25
CA GLU A 482 25.11 35.79 -0.35
C GLU A 482 24.13 36.13 0.78
N ALA A 483 22.84 36.28 0.44
CA ALA A 483 21.77 36.54 1.40
C ALA A 483 21.60 35.41 2.43
N ASP A 484 21.74 34.14 2.00
CA ASP A 484 21.64 33.01 2.94
C ASP A 484 22.85 32.92 3.87
N TYR A 485 24.06 33.22 3.38
CA TYR A 485 25.24 33.26 4.24
C TYR A 485 25.20 34.44 5.23
N GLU A 486 24.72 35.60 4.81
CA GLU A 486 24.48 36.75 5.69
C GLU A 486 23.42 36.43 6.76
N HIS A 487 22.37 35.69 6.39
CA HIS A 487 21.41 35.16 7.35
C HIS A 487 22.08 34.22 8.38
N THR A 488 22.94 33.30 7.95
CA THR A 488 23.72 32.43 8.86
C THR A 488 24.61 33.25 9.82
N ILE A 489 25.26 34.32 9.36
CA ILE A 489 26.03 35.23 10.22
C ILE A 489 25.12 35.89 11.26
N ASN A 490 23.95 36.37 10.84
CA ASN A 490 22.97 36.97 11.74
C ASN A 490 22.48 35.98 12.81
N VAL A 491 22.22 34.72 12.43
CA VAL A 491 21.86 33.65 13.38
C VAL A 491 23.00 33.40 14.36
N TRP A 492 24.23 33.22 13.87
CA TRP A 492 25.40 32.98 14.71
C TRP A 492 25.58 34.07 15.77
N ASN A 493 25.47 35.33 15.36
CA ASN A 493 25.63 36.48 16.25
C ASN A 493 24.45 36.65 17.22
N THR A 494 23.22 36.57 16.73
CA THR A 494 22.00 36.83 17.55
C THR A 494 21.82 35.79 18.66
N PHE A 495 22.14 34.52 18.37
CA PHE A 495 22.07 33.43 19.35
C PHE A 495 23.37 33.24 20.15
N GLU A 496 24.35 34.14 19.98
CA GLU A 496 25.64 34.13 20.67
C GLU A 496 26.39 32.78 20.58
N ILE A 497 26.30 32.13 19.43
CA ILE A 497 26.83 30.78 19.20
C ILE A 497 28.36 30.77 19.37
N LYS A 498 28.86 29.77 20.10
CA LYS A 498 30.30 29.63 20.41
C LYS A 498 30.98 28.51 19.64
N THR A 499 30.22 27.55 19.12
CA THR A 499 30.77 26.39 18.38
C THR A 499 29.87 25.99 17.23
N LEU A 500 30.44 25.39 16.18
CA LEU A 500 29.68 24.85 15.06
C LEU A 500 28.69 23.76 15.51
N GLY A 501 29.01 23.02 16.57
CA GLY A 501 28.10 22.11 17.23
C GLY A 501 26.85 22.83 17.75
N GLN A 502 27.00 23.92 18.51
CA GLN A 502 25.84 24.69 18.99
C GLN A 502 25.00 25.24 17.84
N TYR A 503 25.63 25.61 16.71
CA TYR A 503 24.90 25.98 15.49
C TYR A 503 24.09 24.79 14.94
N SER A 504 24.69 23.61 14.87
CA SER A 504 24.02 22.36 14.46
C SER A 504 22.83 22.01 15.36
N ASP A 505 22.96 22.17 16.68
CA ASP A 505 21.86 21.92 17.63
C ASP A 505 20.69 22.90 17.40
N LEU A 506 20.99 24.17 17.15
CA LEU A 506 19.98 25.19 16.86
C LEU A 506 19.30 24.93 15.51
N TYR A 507 20.08 24.55 14.49
CA TYR A 507 19.58 24.18 13.17
C TYR A 507 18.59 23.02 13.27
N LEU A 508 18.99 21.93 13.94
CA LEU A 508 18.15 20.76 14.17
C LEU A 508 16.88 21.12 14.96
N LYS A 509 17.01 21.93 16.02
CA LYS A 509 15.86 22.42 16.78
C LYS A 509 14.89 23.22 15.90
N SER A 510 15.41 24.09 15.03
CA SER A 510 14.60 24.89 14.12
C SER A 510 13.82 24.00 13.15
N ASP A 511 14.47 23.00 12.55
CA ASP A 511 13.82 22.08 11.61
C ASP A 511 12.71 21.25 12.27
N VAL A 512 12.95 20.74 13.47
CA VAL A 512 11.94 20.00 14.25
C VAL A 512 10.73 20.88 14.60
N LEU A 513 10.96 22.12 15.06
CA LEU A 513 9.88 23.03 15.45
C LEU A 513 9.08 23.52 14.24
N LEU A 514 9.76 23.84 13.13
CA LEU A 514 9.10 24.19 11.88
C LEU A 514 8.26 23.03 11.35
N LEU A 515 8.79 21.80 11.37
CA LEU A 515 8.03 20.61 10.99
C LEU A 515 6.78 20.44 11.86
N ALA A 516 6.90 20.63 13.18
CA ALA A 516 5.78 20.56 14.10
C ALA A 516 4.72 21.64 13.79
N ASP A 517 5.12 22.90 13.60
CA ASP A 517 4.21 24.00 13.23
C ASP A 517 3.49 23.69 11.90
N ILE A 518 4.23 23.26 10.87
CA ILE A 518 3.68 22.90 9.56
C ILE A 518 2.65 21.79 9.68
N PHE A 519 3.00 20.69 10.36
CA PHE A 519 2.12 19.53 10.42
C PHE A 519 0.92 19.78 11.33
N GLU A 520 1.04 20.50 12.45
CA GLU A 520 -0.11 20.87 13.30
C GLU A 520 -1.10 21.78 12.55
N ASN A 521 -0.62 22.74 11.76
CA ASN A 521 -1.50 23.56 10.89
C ASN A 521 -2.18 22.70 9.82
N PHE A 522 -1.47 21.73 9.26
CA PHE A 522 -2.03 20.77 8.32
C PHE A 522 -3.11 19.87 8.97
N ARG A 523 -2.87 19.41 10.21
CA ARG A 523 -3.86 18.67 11.02
C ARG A 523 -5.14 19.47 11.19
N GLU A 524 -5.01 20.74 11.59
CA GLU A 524 -6.15 21.63 11.80
C GLU A 524 -6.95 21.83 10.51
N THR A 525 -6.25 22.05 9.39
CA THR A 525 -6.89 22.19 8.06
C THR A 525 -7.70 20.94 7.68
N CYS A 526 -7.16 19.75 7.95
CA CYS A 526 -7.84 18.47 7.69
C CYS A 526 -9.04 18.24 8.62
N LEU A 527 -8.91 18.59 9.90
CA LEU A 527 -9.99 18.51 10.89
C LEU A 527 -11.14 19.46 10.53
N GLN A 528 -10.84 20.68 10.09
CA GLN A 528 -11.86 21.63 9.66
C GLN A 528 -12.56 21.19 8.36
N THR A 529 -11.80 20.69 7.39
CA THR A 529 -12.35 20.34 6.06
C THR A 529 -13.08 19.00 6.07
N TYR A 530 -12.48 17.96 6.67
CA TYR A 530 -12.96 16.57 6.60
C TYR A 530 -13.33 15.99 7.97
N GLN A 531 -12.98 16.66 9.07
CA GLN A 531 -13.07 16.16 10.45
C GLN A 531 -12.41 14.77 10.58
N LEU A 532 -11.21 14.66 10.02
CA LEU A 532 -10.33 13.51 10.12
C LEU A 532 -8.93 14.03 10.45
N ASP A 533 -8.28 13.43 11.45
CA ASP A 533 -6.92 13.79 11.82
C ASP A 533 -5.92 13.01 10.92
N PRO A 534 -5.06 13.69 10.14
CA PRO A 534 -4.11 13.04 9.24
C PRO A 534 -3.11 12.14 9.97
N LEU A 535 -2.91 12.33 11.29
CA LEU A 535 -2.03 11.50 12.10
C LEU A 535 -2.49 10.04 12.28
N HIS A 536 -3.77 9.74 12.01
CA HIS A 536 -4.24 8.34 11.94
C HIS A 536 -3.84 7.63 10.65
N TYR A 537 -3.35 8.35 9.66
CA TYR A 537 -3.09 7.85 8.32
C TYR A 537 -1.58 7.72 8.06
N TYR A 538 -1.23 6.92 7.05
CA TYR A 538 0.15 6.76 6.60
C TYR A 538 0.54 7.72 5.48
N THR A 539 -0.44 8.16 4.66
CA THR A 539 -0.23 8.95 3.45
C THR A 539 -1.47 9.79 3.12
N ALA A 540 -1.31 10.87 2.35
CA ALA A 540 -2.44 11.67 1.87
C ALA A 540 -3.47 10.86 1.04
N PRO A 541 -3.08 9.90 0.17
CA PRO A 541 -4.06 9.04 -0.49
C PRO A 541 -4.94 8.21 0.44
N GLY A 542 -4.39 7.75 1.59
CA GLY A 542 -5.19 7.04 2.60
C GLY A 542 -6.23 7.96 3.25
N LEU A 543 -5.81 9.18 3.62
CA LEU A 543 -6.71 10.21 4.13
C LEU A 543 -7.79 10.59 3.09
N ALA A 544 -7.41 10.78 1.83
CA ALA A 544 -8.32 11.13 0.74
C ALA A 544 -9.43 10.10 0.54
N PHE A 545 -9.09 8.81 0.62
CA PHE A 545 -10.04 7.72 0.45
C PHE A 545 -11.10 7.70 1.56
N ASP A 546 -10.68 7.82 2.82
CA ASP A 546 -11.59 7.89 3.97
C ASP A 546 -12.41 9.18 3.97
N ALA A 547 -11.78 10.33 3.65
CA ALA A 547 -12.45 11.60 3.52
C ALA A 547 -13.54 11.54 2.43
N MET A 548 -13.27 10.88 1.31
CA MET A 548 -14.25 10.65 0.25
C MET A 548 -15.44 9.83 0.76
N LEU A 549 -15.21 8.69 1.41
CA LEU A 549 -16.29 7.86 1.95
C LEU A 549 -17.12 8.62 3.00
N LYS A 550 -16.47 9.42 3.84
CA LYS A 550 -17.12 10.21 4.89
C LYS A 550 -17.95 11.37 4.33
N VAL A 551 -17.39 12.15 3.40
CA VAL A 551 -18.07 13.32 2.82
C VAL A 551 -19.27 12.90 1.97
N THR A 552 -19.13 11.81 1.21
CA THR A 552 -20.19 11.30 0.34
C THR A 552 -21.26 10.50 1.10
N ASP A 553 -20.91 9.91 2.24
CA ASP A 553 -21.73 8.92 2.98
C ASP A 553 -22.24 7.79 2.08
N VAL A 554 -21.47 7.45 1.04
CA VAL A 554 -21.84 6.44 0.07
C VAL A 554 -21.65 5.03 0.64
N GLN A 555 -22.54 4.11 0.25
CA GLN A 555 -22.36 2.68 0.44
C GLN A 555 -22.19 2.03 -0.94
N LEU A 556 -20.97 1.57 -1.23
CA LEU A 556 -20.62 0.92 -2.49
C LEU A 556 -20.67 -0.59 -2.32
N GLU A 557 -21.33 -1.29 -3.23
CA GLU A 557 -21.21 -2.75 -3.32
C GLU A 557 -19.91 -3.12 -4.03
N LEU A 558 -19.21 -4.12 -3.52
CA LEU A 558 -17.98 -4.67 -4.08
C LEU A 558 -18.30 -5.91 -4.92
N LEU A 559 -17.49 -6.14 -5.95
CA LEU A 559 -17.61 -7.34 -6.78
C LEU A 559 -17.32 -8.60 -5.95
N THR A 560 -18.27 -9.54 -5.94
CA THR A 560 -18.18 -10.82 -5.22
C THR A 560 -17.96 -12.01 -6.16
N ASP A 561 -17.85 -11.76 -7.47
CA ASP A 561 -17.57 -12.76 -8.51
C ASP A 561 -16.23 -12.46 -9.20
N ILE A 562 -15.36 -13.48 -9.24
CA ILE A 562 -14.03 -13.39 -9.85
C ILE A 562 -14.08 -13.08 -11.35
N ASP A 563 -15.10 -13.58 -12.05
CA ASP A 563 -15.24 -13.34 -13.49
C ASP A 563 -15.67 -11.90 -13.76
N GLN A 564 -16.47 -11.28 -12.88
CA GLN A 564 -16.77 -9.85 -12.94
C GLN A 564 -15.51 -9.00 -12.69
N VAL A 565 -14.70 -9.35 -11.69
CA VAL A 565 -13.45 -8.63 -11.40
C VAL A 565 -12.51 -8.69 -12.61
N MET A 566 -12.26 -9.89 -13.14
CA MET A 566 -11.38 -10.07 -14.29
C MET A 566 -11.93 -9.41 -15.57
N PHE A 567 -13.25 -9.35 -15.72
CA PHE A 567 -13.92 -8.61 -16.80
C PHE A 567 -13.60 -7.11 -16.69
N ILE A 568 -13.77 -6.50 -15.52
CA ILE A 568 -13.42 -5.09 -15.30
C ILE A 568 -11.92 -4.85 -15.51
N GLU A 569 -11.05 -5.69 -14.94
CA GLU A 569 -9.59 -5.56 -15.06
C GLU A 569 -9.10 -5.58 -16.50
N LYS A 570 -9.69 -6.45 -17.34
CA LYS A 570 -9.39 -6.50 -18.78
C LYS A 570 -9.84 -5.24 -19.53
N GLY A 571 -10.81 -4.50 -18.99
CA GLY A 571 -11.29 -3.22 -19.54
C GLY A 571 -10.51 -1.98 -19.09
N ILE A 572 -9.64 -2.08 -18.08
CA ILE A 572 -8.87 -0.93 -17.58
C ILE A 572 -7.90 -0.43 -18.65
N ARG A 573 -7.87 0.88 -18.88
CA ARG A 573 -6.94 1.57 -19.79
C ARG A 573 -6.31 2.76 -19.06
N GLY A 574 -5.10 3.11 -19.46
CA GLY A 574 -4.40 4.32 -18.97
C GLY A 574 -4.77 5.57 -19.78
N GLY A 575 -4.10 6.68 -19.48
CA GLY A 575 -4.13 7.87 -20.33
C GLY A 575 -3.62 7.56 -21.73
N VAL A 576 -4.29 8.08 -22.74
CA VAL A 576 -3.87 7.95 -24.14
C VAL A 576 -2.73 8.95 -24.39
N THR A 577 -1.63 8.47 -24.95
CA THR A 577 -0.51 9.30 -25.41
C THR A 577 -0.18 8.89 -26.83
N GLN A 578 -0.34 9.83 -27.75
CA GLN A 578 -0.16 9.61 -29.18
C GLN A 578 0.79 10.66 -29.73
N CYS A 579 1.87 10.23 -30.37
CA CYS A 579 2.78 11.10 -31.09
C CYS A 579 2.47 11.00 -32.58
N SER A 580 1.93 12.06 -33.16
CA SER A 580 1.74 12.17 -34.61
C SER A 580 3.02 12.64 -35.31
N THR A 581 3.15 12.34 -36.60
CA THR A 581 4.33 12.70 -37.42
C THR A 581 4.28 14.13 -37.96
N ARG A 582 3.20 14.87 -37.69
CA ARG A 582 3.02 16.25 -38.18
C ARG A 582 3.92 17.21 -37.41
N TYR A 583 4.90 17.80 -38.11
CA TYR A 583 5.70 18.90 -37.59
C TYR A 583 5.00 20.22 -37.90
N ALA A 584 4.67 20.99 -36.85
CA ALA A 584 4.19 22.34 -36.98
C ALA A 584 5.14 23.30 -36.25
N LYS A 585 5.51 24.38 -36.92
CA LYS A 585 6.34 25.44 -36.35
C LYS A 585 5.58 26.75 -36.46
N ALA A 586 5.36 27.40 -35.32
CA ALA A 586 4.80 28.74 -35.30
C ALA A 586 5.74 29.73 -36.03
N ASN A 587 5.16 30.74 -36.68
CA ASN A 587 5.85 31.90 -37.21
C ASN A 587 5.03 33.13 -36.84
N ASN A 588 5.33 33.80 -35.74
CA ASN A 588 4.60 35.00 -35.35
C ASN A 588 5.49 36.03 -34.67
N PRO A 589 5.07 37.31 -34.61
CA PRO A 589 5.91 38.41 -34.09
C PRO A 589 6.40 38.22 -32.65
N TYR A 590 5.73 37.40 -31.82
CA TYR A 590 6.17 37.13 -30.45
C TYR A 590 7.41 36.24 -30.36
N MET A 591 7.84 35.63 -31.47
CA MET A 591 9.03 34.78 -31.54
C MET A 591 10.35 35.55 -31.68
N LYS A 592 10.31 36.90 -31.68
CA LYS A 592 11.47 37.81 -31.74
C LYS A 592 12.41 37.44 -32.89
N ASP A 593 13.68 37.17 -32.61
CA ASP A 593 14.74 36.88 -33.59
C ASP A 593 14.47 35.62 -34.44
N LYS A 594 13.49 34.79 -34.05
CA LYS A 594 13.06 33.60 -34.80
C LYS A 594 11.85 33.85 -35.72
N TYR A 595 11.23 35.04 -35.64
CA TYR A 595 10.13 35.43 -36.53
C TYR A 595 10.68 35.79 -37.91
N ASN A 596 10.04 35.28 -38.96
CA ASN A 596 10.35 35.66 -40.32
C ASN A 596 9.15 36.39 -40.92
N SER A 597 9.30 37.70 -41.15
CA SER A 597 8.26 38.55 -41.75
C SER A 597 7.96 38.20 -43.21
N ASN A 598 8.81 37.41 -43.87
CA ASN A 598 8.60 36.93 -45.23
C ASN A 598 7.78 35.63 -45.28
N LEU A 599 7.43 35.04 -44.14
CA LEU A 599 6.58 33.86 -44.04
C LEU A 599 5.21 34.22 -43.46
N GLU A 600 4.18 33.45 -43.80
CA GLU A 600 2.84 33.63 -43.27
C GLU A 600 2.83 33.52 -41.73
N THR A 601 1.98 34.32 -41.09
CA THR A 601 1.87 34.31 -39.63
C THR A 601 1.12 33.06 -39.17
N SER A 602 1.72 32.27 -38.28
CA SER A 602 1.12 31.07 -37.70
C SER A 602 1.33 31.00 -36.18
N TYR A 603 0.33 30.47 -35.49
CA TYR A 603 0.29 30.31 -34.03
C TYR A 603 0.09 28.84 -33.67
N LEU A 604 0.61 28.45 -32.51
CA LEU A 604 0.33 27.15 -31.90
C LEU A 604 -0.49 27.38 -30.63
N THR A 605 -1.61 26.68 -30.51
CA THR A 605 -2.49 26.75 -29.34
C THR A 605 -2.40 25.43 -28.58
N TYR A 606 -2.16 25.52 -27.27
CA TYR A 606 -2.18 24.38 -26.35
C TYR A 606 -3.45 24.43 -25.51
N PHE A 607 -4.18 23.31 -25.47
CA PHE A 607 -5.37 23.15 -24.65
C PHE A 607 -5.09 22.12 -23.55
N ASP A 608 -5.45 22.46 -22.32
CA ASP A 608 -5.35 21.58 -21.16
C ASP A 608 -6.70 21.56 -20.44
N ILE A 609 -7.19 20.36 -20.13
CA ILE A 609 -8.45 20.22 -19.41
C ILE A 609 -8.18 20.38 -17.92
N ASN A 610 -8.74 21.45 -17.35
CA ASN A 610 -8.69 21.70 -15.92
C ASN A 610 -9.27 20.52 -15.14
N SER A 611 -8.42 19.79 -14.42
CA SER A 611 -8.81 18.69 -13.56
C SER A 611 -9.60 17.58 -14.29
N LEU A 612 -9.10 17.11 -15.44
CA LEU A 612 -9.72 16.07 -16.28
C LEU A 612 -10.37 14.92 -15.49
N TYR A 613 -9.62 14.24 -14.61
CA TYR A 613 -10.17 13.14 -13.81
C TYR A 613 -11.22 13.60 -12.79
N GLY A 614 -11.03 14.78 -12.19
CA GLY A 614 -12.02 15.37 -11.29
C GLY A 614 -13.35 15.61 -11.99
N ALA A 615 -13.32 16.18 -13.20
CA ALA A 615 -14.52 16.40 -14.00
C ALA A 615 -15.22 15.08 -14.34
N ALA A 616 -14.48 14.06 -14.79
CA ALA A 616 -15.04 12.73 -15.08
C ALA A 616 -15.62 12.05 -13.84
N MET A 617 -15.05 12.29 -12.65
CA MET A 617 -15.57 11.74 -11.39
C MET A 617 -16.87 12.42 -10.90
N CYS A 618 -17.30 13.53 -11.51
CA CYS A 618 -18.59 14.16 -11.18
C CYS A 618 -19.78 13.53 -11.93
N ASP A 619 -19.52 12.65 -12.91
CA ASP A 619 -20.56 11.96 -13.68
C ASP A 619 -21.16 10.77 -12.94
N PHE A 620 -22.16 10.12 -13.56
CA PHE A 620 -22.75 8.88 -13.05
C PHE A 620 -21.72 7.75 -13.13
N LEU A 621 -21.41 7.18 -11.96
CA LEU A 621 -20.41 6.12 -11.79
C LEU A 621 -21.05 4.89 -11.13
N PRO A 622 -20.52 3.68 -11.40
CA PRO A 622 -21.01 2.45 -10.77
C PRO A 622 -21.00 2.54 -9.24
N CYS A 623 -22.06 2.04 -8.59
CA CYS A 623 -22.17 1.99 -7.13
C CYS A 623 -22.66 0.64 -6.57
N GLY A 624 -23.29 -0.22 -7.38
CA GLY A 624 -23.68 -1.57 -6.95
C GLY A 624 -24.55 -2.35 -7.94
N ASP A 625 -25.22 -3.39 -7.45
CA ASP A 625 -26.13 -4.28 -8.17
C ASP A 625 -25.51 -4.92 -9.44
N PHE A 626 -24.26 -5.37 -9.31
CA PHE A 626 -23.48 -5.93 -10.42
C PHE A 626 -24.01 -7.30 -10.86
N SER A 627 -24.45 -7.39 -12.11
CA SER A 627 -24.96 -8.65 -12.68
C SER A 627 -24.67 -8.74 -14.17
N PHE A 628 -24.35 -9.96 -14.65
CA PHE A 628 -24.32 -10.21 -16.09
C PHE A 628 -25.75 -10.30 -16.61
N VAL A 629 -25.99 -9.72 -17.79
CA VAL A 629 -27.30 -9.80 -18.45
C VAL A 629 -27.36 -11.09 -19.28
N ASP A 630 -28.41 -11.89 -19.08
CA ASP A 630 -28.66 -13.12 -19.85
C ASP A 630 -29.26 -12.83 -21.23
N ASP A 631 -30.23 -11.93 -21.30
CA ASP A 631 -30.91 -11.55 -22.55
C ASP A 631 -30.31 -10.26 -23.14
N ILE A 632 -29.30 -10.44 -23.98
CA ILE A 632 -28.53 -9.34 -24.59
C ILE A 632 -29.26 -8.75 -25.82
N GLU A 633 -30.11 -9.53 -26.49
CA GLU A 633 -30.71 -9.16 -27.78
C GLU A 633 -31.71 -7.99 -27.66
N ASN A 634 -32.31 -7.82 -26.47
CA ASN A 634 -33.30 -6.78 -26.20
C ASN A 634 -32.72 -5.48 -25.60
N LEU A 635 -31.39 -5.35 -25.50
CA LEU A 635 -30.75 -4.16 -24.91
C LEU A 635 -30.51 -3.05 -25.94
N ASP A 636 -31.24 -1.95 -25.84
CA ASP A 636 -30.95 -0.73 -26.60
C ASP A 636 -29.87 0.14 -25.92
N ILE A 637 -28.62 -0.23 -26.13
CA ILE A 637 -27.46 0.44 -25.52
C ILE A 637 -27.18 1.82 -26.13
N LEU A 638 -27.50 2.01 -27.41
CA LEU A 638 -27.15 3.23 -28.14
C LEU A 638 -28.04 4.40 -27.72
N ASN A 639 -29.30 4.16 -27.38
CA ASN A 639 -30.24 5.19 -26.92
C ASN A 639 -30.40 5.26 -25.39
N HIS A 640 -29.79 4.34 -24.63
CA HIS A 640 -29.86 4.31 -23.16
C HIS A 640 -29.37 5.62 -22.51
N PRO A 641 -30.09 6.32 -21.61
CA PRO A 641 -29.62 7.61 -21.07
C PRO A 641 -28.29 7.55 -20.29
N ASP A 642 -27.51 8.62 -20.36
CA ASP A 642 -26.20 8.73 -19.68
C ASP A 642 -26.34 8.93 -18.15
N ASP A 643 -27.49 9.42 -17.71
CA ASP A 643 -27.88 9.75 -16.33
C ASP A 643 -28.92 8.79 -15.75
N ALA A 644 -29.20 7.68 -16.44
CA ALA A 644 -30.07 6.63 -15.91
C ALA A 644 -29.45 5.99 -14.65
N ASP A 645 -30.30 5.49 -13.77
CA ASP A 645 -29.88 4.76 -12.55
C ASP A 645 -29.13 3.46 -12.84
N VAL A 646 -29.19 2.98 -14.09
CA VAL A 646 -28.54 1.76 -14.56
C VAL A 646 -27.48 2.12 -15.59
N GLY A 647 -26.31 1.50 -15.53
CA GLY A 647 -25.24 1.59 -16.52
C GLY A 647 -24.77 0.21 -16.99
N TYR A 648 -23.94 0.22 -18.05
CA TYR A 648 -23.44 -0.99 -18.68
C TYR A 648 -21.96 -0.92 -19.06
N ILE A 649 -21.25 -2.04 -18.87
CA ILE A 649 -19.93 -2.29 -19.47
C ILE A 649 -20.06 -3.54 -20.34
N LEU A 650 -19.57 -3.46 -21.58
CA LEU A 650 -19.80 -4.45 -22.61
C LEU A 650 -18.49 -5.06 -23.07
N ASP A 651 -18.48 -6.37 -23.31
CA ASP A 651 -17.50 -7.05 -24.16
C ASP A 651 -18.12 -7.17 -25.55
N CYS A 652 -17.51 -6.52 -26.54
CA CYS A 652 -18.04 -6.41 -27.90
C CYS A 652 -16.96 -6.50 -28.98
N ASP A 653 -17.40 -6.77 -30.21
CA ASP A 653 -16.58 -6.72 -31.41
C ASP A 653 -16.92 -5.47 -32.20
N LEU A 654 -15.89 -4.67 -32.51
CA LEU A 654 -15.99 -3.43 -33.27
C LEU A 654 -15.17 -3.54 -34.55
N ASP A 655 -15.78 -3.26 -35.68
CA ASP A 655 -15.06 -3.08 -36.93
C ASP A 655 -14.67 -1.62 -37.13
N TYR A 656 -13.48 -1.45 -37.71
CA TYR A 656 -12.94 -0.15 -38.08
C TYR A 656 -13.03 -0.02 -39.61
N PRO A 657 -14.02 0.71 -40.15
CA PRO A 657 -14.16 0.87 -41.59
C PRO A 657 -12.92 1.47 -42.25
N SER A 658 -12.58 0.98 -43.44
CA SER A 658 -11.41 1.46 -44.20
C SER A 658 -11.53 2.93 -44.60
N GLU A 659 -12.76 3.42 -44.79
CA GLU A 659 -13.05 4.83 -45.09
C GLU A 659 -12.66 5.81 -43.96
N LEU A 660 -12.46 5.32 -42.72
CA LEU A 660 -12.04 6.14 -41.58
C LEU A 660 -10.51 6.20 -41.39
N GLN A 661 -9.74 5.48 -42.21
CA GLN A 661 -8.29 5.35 -42.01
C GLN A 661 -7.58 6.71 -42.07
N ASP A 662 -7.90 7.53 -43.06
CA ASP A 662 -7.25 8.84 -43.24
C ASP A 662 -7.68 9.83 -42.15
N SER A 663 -8.99 9.92 -41.86
CA SER A 663 -9.55 10.87 -40.89
C SER A 663 -9.15 10.55 -39.44
N HIS A 664 -8.92 9.28 -39.10
CA HIS A 664 -8.54 8.85 -37.76
C HIS A 664 -7.06 8.48 -37.63
N SER A 665 -6.24 8.68 -38.67
CA SER A 665 -4.83 8.31 -38.70
C SER A 665 -4.01 8.86 -37.51
N ASP A 666 -4.29 10.11 -37.11
CA ASP A 666 -3.58 10.78 -36.01
C ASP A 666 -4.09 10.40 -34.63
N LEU A 667 -5.37 10.02 -34.50
CA LEU A 667 -5.99 9.66 -33.23
C LEU A 667 -7.02 8.54 -33.40
N PRO A 668 -6.59 7.29 -33.65
CA PRO A 668 -7.50 6.16 -33.73
C PRO A 668 -8.32 5.99 -32.45
N LEU A 669 -9.53 5.43 -32.58
CA LEU A 669 -10.45 5.20 -31.47
C LEU A 669 -10.22 3.83 -30.84
N ALA A 670 -10.80 3.60 -29.66
CA ALA A 670 -10.77 2.33 -28.93
C ALA A 670 -9.34 1.79 -28.65
N PRO A 671 -8.55 2.46 -27.79
CA PRO A 671 -7.18 2.04 -27.46
C PRO A 671 -7.11 0.63 -26.86
N GLU A 672 -6.12 -0.16 -27.27
CA GLU A 672 -5.92 -1.53 -26.81
C GLU A 672 -4.47 -1.80 -26.38
N HIS A 673 -4.32 -2.73 -25.43
CA HIS A 673 -3.00 -3.16 -24.98
C HIS A 673 -2.42 -4.19 -25.96
N MET A 674 -1.33 -3.84 -26.64
CA MET A 674 -0.65 -4.68 -27.62
C MET A 674 0.86 -4.61 -27.47
N VAL A 675 1.57 -5.63 -27.96
CA VAL A 675 3.03 -5.60 -28.06
C VAL A 675 3.40 -4.97 -29.41
N PRO A 676 4.03 -3.79 -29.46
CA PRO A 676 4.40 -3.18 -30.73
C PRO A 676 5.50 -4.01 -31.43
N PRO A 677 5.59 -3.93 -32.77
CA PRO A 677 6.65 -4.60 -33.52
C PRO A 677 8.04 -4.29 -32.96
N GLY A 678 8.87 -5.31 -32.74
CA GLY A 678 10.22 -5.16 -32.19
C GLY A 678 10.29 -4.94 -30.67
N SER A 679 9.16 -4.86 -29.96
CA SER A 679 9.11 -4.76 -28.50
C SER A 679 8.78 -6.12 -27.86
N LYS A 680 9.18 -6.29 -26.60
CA LYS A 680 8.69 -7.36 -25.71
C LYS A 680 7.68 -6.87 -24.68
N LEU A 681 7.49 -5.55 -24.60
CA LEU A 681 6.63 -4.89 -23.63
C LEU A 681 5.30 -4.50 -24.27
N THR A 682 4.22 -4.85 -23.60
CA THR A 682 2.87 -4.41 -23.94
C THR A 682 2.74 -2.91 -23.69
N LYS A 683 2.18 -2.17 -24.67
CA LYS A 683 1.87 -0.75 -24.58
C LYS A 683 0.39 -0.53 -24.87
N LEU A 684 -0.16 0.59 -24.39
CA LEU A 684 -1.48 1.04 -24.82
C LEU A 684 -1.31 1.69 -26.19
N MET A 685 -1.97 1.15 -27.22
CA MET A 685 -1.82 1.61 -28.60
C MET A 685 -3.15 2.05 -29.18
N LEU A 686 -3.11 3.11 -29.97
CA LEU A 686 -4.20 3.49 -30.86
C LEU A 686 -3.94 2.84 -32.21
N THR A 687 -4.84 1.95 -32.63
CA THR A 687 -4.70 1.21 -33.89
C THR A 687 -6.02 1.26 -34.66
N LEU A 688 -5.92 1.27 -35.99
CA LEU A 688 -7.05 1.18 -36.91
C LEU A 688 -7.52 -0.28 -37.12
N TYR A 689 -7.04 -1.22 -36.30
CA TYR A 689 -7.43 -2.62 -36.41
C TYR A 689 -8.85 -2.84 -35.90
N PRO A 690 -9.55 -3.88 -36.41
CA PRO A 690 -10.79 -4.34 -35.78
C PRO A 690 -10.52 -4.72 -34.32
N LYS A 691 -11.44 -4.35 -33.43
CA LYS A 691 -11.38 -4.68 -32.00
C LYS A 691 -12.22 -5.92 -31.76
N ARG A 692 -11.64 -6.90 -31.06
CA ARG A 692 -12.29 -8.17 -30.75
C ARG A 692 -12.26 -8.43 -29.27
N ASN A 693 -13.39 -8.89 -28.74
CA ASN A 693 -13.62 -9.05 -27.30
C ASN A 693 -13.23 -7.81 -26.49
N TYR A 694 -13.58 -6.62 -27.01
CA TYR A 694 -13.18 -5.33 -26.49
C TYR A 694 -14.12 -4.90 -25.37
N ILE A 695 -13.55 -4.61 -24.20
CA ILE A 695 -14.32 -4.21 -23.01
C ILE A 695 -14.42 -2.69 -22.96
N VAL A 696 -15.64 -2.17 -22.92
CA VAL A 696 -15.93 -0.74 -23.06
C VAL A 696 -17.14 -0.32 -22.22
N HIS A 697 -17.07 0.87 -21.64
CA HIS A 697 -18.22 1.51 -21.00
C HIS A 697 -19.22 1.98 -22.06
N TYR A 698 -20.53 1.85 -21.82
CA TYR A 698 -21.55 2.15 -22.83
C TYR A 698 -21.45 3.57 -23.42
N ARG A 699 -21.12 4.58 -22.61
CA ARG A 699 -20.89 5.97 -23.06
C ARG A 699 -19.78 6.07 -24.11
N ASN A 700 -18.67 5.36 -23.89
CA ASN A 700 -17.56 5.32 -24.85
C ASN A 700 -17.95 4.55 -26.11
N LEU A 701 -18.74 3.47 -25.99
CA LEU A 701 -19.24 2.74 -27.14
C LEU A 701 -20.11 3.63 -28.04
N LYS A 702 -21.04 4.39 -27.45
CA LYS A 702 -21.85 5.37 -28.20
C LYS A 702 -20.98 6.37 -28.96
N MET A 703 -19.99 6.93 -28.29
CA MET A 703 -19.03 7.85 -28.91
C MET A 703 -18.31 7.18 -30.09
N TYR A 704 -17.85 5.94 -29.93
CA TYR A 704 -17.17 5.21 -31.01
C TYR A 704 -18.08 4.96 -32.21
N VAL A 705 -19.33 4.56 -31.98
CA VAL A 705 -20.32 4.32 -33.06
C VAL A 705 -20.71 5.63 -33.73
N GLN A 706 -20.88 6.71 -32.97
CA GLN A 706 -21.14 8.05 -33.51
C GLN A 706 -20.01 8.54 -34.43
N HIS A 707 -18.76 8.16 -34.13
CA HIS A 707 -17.60 8.43 -34.98
C HIS A 707 -17.35 7.35 -36.04
N GLY A 708 -18.30 6.45 -36.30
CA GLY A 708 -18.31 5.56 -37.45
C GLY A 708 -17.77 4.15 -37.22
N LEU A 709 -17.34 3.77 -36.01
CA LEU A 709 -17.03 2.36 -35.73
C LEU A 709 -18.31 1.52 -35.82
N LYS A 710 -18.21 0.32 -36.38
CA LYS A 710 -19.36 -0.58 -36.56
C LYS A 710 -19.40 -1.60 -35.44
N LEU A 711 -20.46 -1.58 -34.62
CA LEU A 711 -20.71 -2.61 -33.63
C LEU A 711 -21.16 -3.89 -34.34
N VAL A 712 -20.33 -4.93 -34.30
CA VAL A 712 -20.58 -6.21 -34.98
C VAL A 712 -21.38 -7.14 -34.09
N LYS A 713 -20.96 -7.26 -32.83
CA LYS A 713 -21.52 -8.22 -31.89
C LYS A 713 -21.28 -7.78 -30.45
N ILE A 714 -22.26 -8.02 -29.58
CA ILE A 714 -22.10 -7.96 -28.12
C ILE A 714 -21.93 -9.39 -27.61
N ASN A 715 -20.83 -9.66 -26.91
CA ASN A 715 -20.50 -10.98 -26.38
C ASN A 715 -21.03 -11.16 -24.95
N ARG A 716 -20.87 -10.13 -24.11
CA ARG A 716 -21.32 -10.12 -22.70
C ARG A 716 -21.61 -8.68 -22.26
N VAL A 717 -22.57 -8.52 -21.35
CA VAL A 717 -22.92 -7.23 -20.75
C VAL A 717 -22.92 -7.36 -19.24
N LEU A 718 -22.17 -6.49 -18.56
CA LEU A 718 -22.26 -6.28 -17.12
C LEU A 718 -23.13 -5.05 -16.85
N LYS A 719 -24.27 -5.27 -16.18
CA LYS A 719 -25.18 -4.25 -15.68
C LYS A 719 -24.80 -3.85 -14.26
N PHE A 720 -24.97 -2.58 -13.92
CA PHE A 720 -24.81 -2.06 -12.56
C PHE A 720 -25.72 -0.87 -12.30
N LYS A 721 -25.98 -0.59 -11.03
CA LYS A 721 -26.53 0.68 -10.56
C LYS A 721 -25.45 1.76 -10.58
N GLN A 722 -25.80 2.97 -11.00
CA GLN A 722 -24.90 4.12 -11.04
C GLN A 722 -25.53 5.39 -10.47
N SER A 723 -24.70 6.30 -9.97
CA SER A 723 -25.11 7.61 -9.49
C SER A 723 -23.91 8.57 -9.48
N PRO A 724 -24.10 9.90 -9.38
CA PRO A 724 -22.99 10.86 -9.31
C PRO A 724 -22.42 10.97 -7.88
N TRP A 725 -22.14 9.83 -7.25
CA TRP A 725 -21.85 9.74 -5.82
C TRP A 725 -20.53 10.42 -5.40
N LEU A 726 -19.56 10.58 -6.31
CA LEU A 726 -18.31 11.31 -6.04
C LEU A 726 -18.44 12.83 -6.14
N ARG A 727 -19.47 13.35 -6.81
CA ARG A 727 -19.60 14.78 -7.16
C ARG A 727 -19.42 15.69 -5.95
N LYS A 728 -20.10 15.40 -4.85
CA LYS A 728 -20.03 16.16 -3.60
C LYS A 728 -18.61 16.30 -3.05
N TYR A 729 -17.81 15.24 -3.11
CA TYR A 729 -16.42 15.27 -2.66
C TYR A 729 -15.53 16.07 -3.62
N ILE A 730 -15.72 15.91 -4.93
CA ILE A 730 -14.93 16.66 -5.92
C ILE A 730 -15.21 18.15 -5.84
N GLU A 731 -16.47 18.56 -5.74
CA GLU A 731 -16.88 19.96 -5.63
C GLU A 731 -16.36 20.61 -4.34
N LEU A 732 -16.40 19.88 -3.21
CA LEU A 732 -15.79 20.33 -1.96
C LEU A 732 -14.31 20.67 -2.16
N ASN A 733 -13.53 19.74 -2.69
CA ASN A 733 -12.09 19.94 -2.88
C ASN A 733 -11.77 20.99 -3.94
N ALA A 734 -12.58 21.10 -5.00
CA ALA A 734 -12.43 22.13 -6.01
C ALA A 734 -12.67 23.53 -5.42
N SER A 735 -13.71 23.67 -4.59
CA SER A 735 -14.01 24.92 -3.86
C SER A 735 -12.89 25.29 -2.88
N MET A 736 -12.42 24.33 -2.07
CA MET A 736 -11.30 24.55 -1.15
C MET A 736 -10.02 24.93 -1.88
N ARG A 737 -9.74 24.30 -3.03
CA ARG A 737 -8.61 24.65 -3.90
C ARG A 737 -8.73 26.07 -4.47
N GLN A 738 -9.95 26.53 -4.80
CA GLN A 738 -10.18 27.89 -5.27
C GLN A 738 -9.97 28.93 -4.16
N GLN A 739 -10.34 28.59 -2.91
CA GLN A 739 -10.19 29.45 -1.74
C GLN A 739 -8.76 29.46 -1.16
N ALA A 740 -7.94 28.48 -1.50
CA ALA A 740 -6.57 28.33 -1.03
C ALA A 740 -5.70 29.56 -1.37
N LYS A 741 -5.07 30.12 -0.33
CA LYS A 741 -4.25 31.34 -0.43
C LYS A 741 -2.79 31.07 -0.81
N ASN A 742 -2.31 29.86 -0.56
CA ASN A 742 -0.93 29.46 -0.84
C ASN A 742 -0.89 28.26 -1.81
N GLU A 743 0.27 28.02 -2.40
CA GLU A 743 0.47 26.93 -3.36
C GLU A 743 0.44 25.55 -2.70
N PHE A 744 0.74 25.44 -1.41
CA PHE A 744 0.65 24.16 -0.70
C PHE A 744 -0.79 23.66 -0.63
N ASP A 745 -1.72 24.45 -0.11
CA ASP A 745 -3.13 24.11 0.04
C ASP A 745 -3.74 23.80 -1.33
N LYS A 746 -3.41 24.59 -2.37
CA LYS A 746 -3.86 24.32 -3.75
C LYS A 746 -3.42 22.95 -4.26
N ASN A 747 -2.16 22.58 -4.00
CA ASN A 747 -1.61 21.30 -4.42
C ASN A 747 -2.15 20.15 -3.57
N PHE A 748 -2.39 20.38 -2.27
CA PHE A 748 -3.02 19.41 -1.38
C PHE A 748 -4.43 19.06 -1.85
N TYR A 749 -5.33 20.04 -2.05
CA TYR A 749 -6.69 19.75 -2.51
C TYR A 749 -6.73 19.14 -3.92
N LYS A 750 -5.77 19.49 -4.79
CA LYS A 750 -5.56 18.80 -6.08
C LYS A 750 -5.18 17.33 -5.87
N LEU A 751 -4.28 17.05 -4.92
CA LEU A 751 -3.87 15.70 -4.57
C LEU A 751 -5.03 14.89 -3.99
N MET A 752 -5.88 15.50 -3.16
CA MET A 752 -7.08 14.86 -2.59
C MET A 752 -8.02 14.35 -3.69
N ILE A 753 -8.25 15.15 -4.74
CA ILE A 753 -9.02 14.73 -5.92
C ILE A 753 -8.33 13.57 -6.65
N ASN A 754 -7.07 13.73 -7.05
CA ASN A 754 -6.37 12.75 -7.89
C ASN A 754 -6.10 11.42 -7.18
N SER A 755 -5.90 11.47 -5.86
CA SER A 755 -5.58 10.27 -5.06
C SER A 755 -6.75 9.30 -4.96
N VAL A 756 -7.99 9.79 -4.95
CA VAL A 756 -9.18 8.93 -4.92
C VAL A 756 -9.25 8.04 -6.15
N PHE A 757 -9.03 8.61 -7.34
CA PHE A 757 -8.95 7.83 -8.58
C PHE A 757 -7.85 6.76 -8.51
N GLY A 758 -6.64 7.16 -8.11
CA GLY A 758 -5.51 6.23 -7.97
C GLY A 758 -5.79 5.10 -6.99
N LYS A 759 -6.48 5.40 -5.88
CA LYS A 759 -6.85 4.40 -4.86
C LYS A 759 -7.93 3.44 -5.34
N LEU A 760 -8.95 3.91 -6.06
CA LEU A 760 -9.97 3.02 -6.62
C LEU A 760 -9.39 2.05 -7.67
N MET A 761 -8.30 2.42 -8.34
CA MET A 761 -7.63 1.61 -9.38
C MET A 761 -6.38 0.84 -8.90
N GLU A 762 -6.13 0.78 -7.58
CA GLU A 762 -4.92 0.17 -7.02
C GLU A 762 -4.90 -1.35 -7.21
N ASN A 763 -3.79 -1.89 -7.74
CA ASN A 763 -3.65 -3.33 -7.96
C ASN A 763 -3.01 -4.02 -6.75
N VAL A 764 -3.85 -4.58 -5.88
CA VAL A 764 -3.45 -5.30 -4.67
C VAL A 764 -2.59 -6.54 -4.95
N ARG A 765 -2.52 -7.07 -6.18
CA ARG A 765 -1.65 -8.21 -6.54
C ARG A 765 -0.16 -7.85 -6.54
N LYS A 766 0.18 -6.56 -6.62
CA LYS A 766 1.57 -6.10 -6.60
C LYS A 766 2.15 -5.93 -5.19
N TYR A 767 1.33 -6.00 -4.14
CA TYR A 767 1.82 -5.86 -2.76
C TYR A 767 2.76 -7.00 -2.36
N LYS A 768 3.70 -6.68 -1.48
CA LYS A 768 4.74 -7.56 -0.98
C LYS A 768 4.53 -7.85 0.51
N ASP A 769 4.78 -9.09 0.94
CA ASP A 769 4.87 -9.45 2.36
C ASP A 769 6.35 -9.45 2.75
N VAL A 770 6.78 -8.37 3.43
CA VAL A 770 8.15 -8.20 3.93
C VAL A 770 8.12 -8.07 5.44
N ARG A 771 8.99 -8.79 6.14
CA ARG A 771 9.05 -8.80 7.60
C ARG A 771 10.46 -8.57 8.09
N LEU A 772 10.58 -7.83 9.20
CA LEU A 772 11.82 -7.64 9.94
C LEU A 772 11.86 -8.63 11.11
N LEU A 773 12.92 -9.42 11.23
CA LEU A 773 13.07 -10.41 12.28
C LEU A 773 14.36 -10.19 13.06
N THR A 774 14.27 -10.27 14.39
CA THR A 774 15.40 -10.08 15.32
C THR A 774 15.77 -11.33 16.12
N LYS A 775 15.08 -12.45 15.88
CA LYS A 775 15.29 -13.71 16.61
C LYS A 775 15.49 -14.87 15.65
N TRP A 776 16.47 -15.72 15.93
CA TRP A 776 16.69 -16.95 15.15
C TRP A 776 15.64 -18.03 15.47
N GLU A 777 15.51 -18.38 16.75
CA GLU A 777 14.61 -19.42 17.24
C GLU A 777 13.22 -18.90 17.62
N GLY A 778 12.30 -19.84 17.82
CA GLY A 778 10.93 -19.58 18.27
C GLY A 778 9.90 -19.59 17.14
N ARG A 779 8.62 -19.54 17.52
CA ARG A 779 7.49 -19.63 16.58
C ARG A 779 7.52 -18.55 15.50
N TYR A 780 7.98 -17.35 15.88
CA TYR A 780 8.10 -16.18 15.01
C TYR A 780 9.57 -15.84 14.69
N GLY A 781 10.50 -16.75 14.95
CA GLY A 781 11.92 -16.57 14.60
C GLY A 781 12.21 -16.84 13.13
N LEU A 782 13.37 -16.40 12.67
CA LEU A 782 13.86 -16.53 11.30
C LEU A 782 13.81 -17.99 10.79
N ARG A 783 14.21 -18.95 11.64
CA ARG A 783 14.17 -20.38 11.30
C ARG A 783 12.77 -20.86 10.92
N SER A 784 11.76 -20.39 11.66
CA SER A 784 10.35 -20.72 11.40
C SER A 784 9.91 -20.22 10.04
N TYR A 785 10.23 -18.97 9.68
CA TYR A 785 9.84 -18.39 8.39
C TYR A 785 10.59 -18.99 7.20
N ILE A 786 11.90 -19.24 7.31
CA ILE A 786 12.68 -19.89 6.24
C ILE A 786 12.15 -21.32 5.97
N SER A 787 11.58 -21.97 6.99
CA SER A 787 10.92 -23.27 6.85
C SER A 787 9.50 -23.20 6.28
N LYS A 788 8.96 -22.03 5.95
CA LYS A 788 7.64 -21.96 5.32
C LYS A 788 7.74 -22.18 3.80
N PRO A 789 6.75 -22.87 3.19
CA PRO A 789 6.75 -23.18 1.75
C PRO A 789 6.73 -21.94 0.85
N ASN A 790 6.24 -20.82 1.37
CA ASN A 790 6.17 -19.54 0.66
C ASN A 790 7.31 -18.58 1.01
N PHE A 791 8.41 -19.06 1.60
CA PHE A 791 9.60 -18.23 1.76
C PHE A 791 10.19 -17.89 0.40
N HIS A 792 10.36 -16.59 0.11
CA HIS A 792 10.92 -16.13 -1.15
C HIS A 792 12.43 -15.88 -1.03
N SER A 793 12.84 -15.00 -0.13
CA SER A 793 14.24 -14.60 0.04
C SER A 793 14.50 -13.88 1.37
N SER A 794 15.77 -13.72 1.73
CA SER A 794 16.20 -12.99 2.92
C SER A 794 17.37 -12.06 2.63
N THR A 795 17.44 -10.95 3.36
CA THR A 795 18.54 -9.99 3.33
C THR A 795 19.00 -9.74 4.76
N ILE A 796 20.28 -9.99 5.04
CA ILE A 796 20.88 -9.83 6.36
C ILE A 796 21.32 -8.37 6.48
N LEU A 797 20.77 -7.63 7.46
CA LEU A 797 21.19 -6.26 7.75
C LEU A 797 22.31 -6.21 8.78
N SER A 798 22.25 -7.10 9.78
CA SER A 798 23.27 -7.25 10.81
C SER A 798 23.24 -8.67 11.39
N LYS A 799 24.13 -8.96 12.34
CA LYS A 799 24.16 -10.25 13.06
C LYS A 799 22.80 -10.61 13.69
N ASP A 800 22.04 -9.61 14.10
CA ASP A 800 20.81 -9.77 14.88
C ASP A 800 19.55 -9.31 14.15
N VAL A 801 19.64 -8.84 12.90
CA VAL A 801 18.49 -8.33 12.13
C VAL A 801 18.48 -8.87 10.70
N VAL A 802 17.38 -9.52 10.33
CA VAL A 802 17.18 -10.08 8.99
C VAL A 802 15.81 -9.66 8.43
N ILE A 803 15.82 -9.16 7.20
CA ILE A 803 14.60 -8.92 6.42
C ILE A 803 14.29 -10.18 5.64
N ILE A 804 13.03 -10.59 5.65
CA ILE A 804 12.53 -11.69 4.80
C ILE A 804 11.41 -11.19 3.88
N GLU A 805 11.37 -11.74 2.67
CA GLU A 805 10.25 -11.60 1.74
C GLU A 805 9.53 -12.95 1.64
N MET A 806 8.20 -12.93 1.72
CA MET A 806 7.33 -14.08 1.59
C MET A 806 6.45 -13.93 0.34
N ASP A 807 6.28 -15.02 -0.40
CA ASP A 807 5.25 -15.10 -1.43
C ASP A 807 3.86 -15.15 -0.78
N ARG A 808 2.91 -14.38 -1.31
CA ARG A 808 1.54 -14.38 -0.79
C ARG A 808 0.79 -15.62 -1.26
N LEU A 809 0.23 -16.36 -0.31
CA LEU A 809 -0.55 -17.58 -0.55
C LEU A 809 -2.00 -17.28 -0.95
N GLU A 810 -2.51 -16.16 -0.48
CA GLU A 810 -3.87 -15.68 -0.75
C GLU A 810 -3.85 -14.16 -0.89
N ILE A 811 -4.63 -13.64 -1.83
CA ILE A 811 -4.83 -12.20 -2.04
C ILE A 811 -6.31 -11.90 -1.83
N PHE A 812 -6.59 -10.98 -0.91
CA PHE A 812 -7.93 -10.44 -0.73
C PHE A 812 -8.14 -9.25 -1.68
N LEU A 813 -9.08 -9.36 -2.61
CA LEU A 813 -9.36 -8.33 -3.62
C LEU A 813 -10.29 -7.22 -3.09
N ILE A 814 -9.97 -6.69 -1.91
CA ILE A 814 -10.58 -5.47 -1.40
C ILE A 814 -9.46 -4.47 -1.13
N ASN A 815 -9.58 -3.28 -1.71
CA ASN A 815 -8.71 -2.18 -1.36
C ASN A 815 -9.21 -1.47 -0.09
N ARG A 816 -9.09 -2.13 1.07
CA ARG A 816 -9.18 -1.44 2.36
C ARG A 816 -7.75 -1.11 2.77
N TYR A 817 -7.35 0.17 2.70
CA TYR A 817 -6.08 0.63 3.24
C TYR A 817 -6.15 0.69 4.77
N THR A 818 -6.42 -0.46 5.39
CA THR A 818 -6.17 -0.70 6.80
C THR A 818 -5.16 -1.84 6.85
N PRO A 819 -3.87 -1.53 7.06
CA PRO A 819 -2.86 -2.56 7.32
C PRO A 819 -3.28 -3.53 8.43
N ASP A 820 -4.12 -3.08 9.36
CA ASP A 820 -4.64 -3.89 10.46
C ASP A 820 -5.59 -5.02 10.00
N LEU A 821 -6.16 -4.93 8.79
CA LEU A 821 -7.01 -5.97 8.18
C LEU A 821 -6.33 -6.74 7.04
N GLN A 822 -5.13 -6.32 6.60
CA GLN A 822 -4.41 -6.93 5.47
C GLN A 822 -3.45 -8.07 5.87
N PHE A 823 -3.33 -8.44 7.15
CA PHE A 823 -2.38 -9.47 7.62
C PHE A 823 -2.96 -10.48 8.63
#